data_AF-A0A9P0T4H8-F1
#
_entry.id   AF-A0A9P0T4H8-F1
#
_cell.length_a   1.000
_cell.length_b   1.000
_cell.length_c   1.000
_cell.angle_alpha   90.00
_cell.angle_beta   90.00
_cell.angle_gamma   90.00
#
_symmetry.space_group_name_H-M   'P 1'
#
loop_
_entity.id
_entity.type
_entity.pdbx_description
1 polymer ?
#
loop_
_entity_poly.entity_id
_entity_poly.type
_entity_poly.pdbx_seq_one_letter_code
_entity_poly.pdbx_strand_id
1 'polypeptide(L)'
;MRRLYLTDRHLRVMLWCILLGLQPAFGGILDPFNWARSDRIEVNIPWLPFENETRCYDELGCLNITRSWYHLIHRPFNVFPLPRVVVNTRFILYTKNNPTDGQLLNVNVNKTIVKSNFNPRRLTKMIIHGFIDTPLSNWVSEMKDELVKAGDFNVVVVDWAGGSLPLYTQATANTRLVGLEVAHFVNTLQKEHGLNPLDVHIIGHSLGAHTAGYAGERIQDLGRITGLDPAEPYFQGMPTNVRLDPTDAKLVDVIHTDGKSIFLLGYGMSQPVGHLDFYPNNGKEQPGCDLTEGPLIPLTLVKQGLEEASRVLVACNHVRAIKLFTESINGKCPYIGHQCPSYQHFLDGKCFHCGHGCAVMGFHADSSPGLITNKDNETENEVYPSEEQETIGAKYFLNTGKELPYCQRHYKVSIHLANPKGAESWVQGFLKVTLMSEKGVIRGMDLTPTNYVKLEHGTSYTIVVTHPMDLGGKIRKVELSWEYDMNVLEPRSLCILWCNDRLYVKNVIVDQMELPSRGKRNVDFSSKLCTPKREFAEIPNRGSASFYDNCGSTPNKHSNVLISTNAASVTILNTQNRLKSNVIAVHALGLHITRRIGSYTAPKFAIWTITLVTRKALMIEQFGCDRETTSDISVTG
;
A
#
# COMPACT_ATOMS: atom_id res chain seq x y z
N MET A 1 33.60 26.83 10.24
CA MET A 1 32.41 27.38 9.54
C MET A 1 31.17 26.97 10.31
N ARG A 2 30.36 27.93 10.80
CA ARG A 2 29.07 27.63 11.47
C ARG A 2 27.94 27.78 10.44
N ARG A 3 27.03 26.81 10.37
CA ARG A 3 25.82 26.90 9.52
C ARG A 3 24.81 27.85 10.16
N LEU A 4 24.23 28.76 9.37
CA LEU A 4 22.98 29.43 9.73
C LEU A 4 21.79 28.58 9.28
N TYR A 5 20.77 28.51 10.13
CA TYR A 5 19.46 27.98 9.76
C TYR A 5 18.66 29.06 9.04
N LEU A 6 18.11 28.75 7.87
CA LEU A 6 17.15 29.60 7.17
C LEU A 6 15.73 29.21 7.58
N THR A 7 15.04 30.11 8.26
CA THR A 7 13.62 29.95 8.63
C THR A 7 12.69 30.40 7.51
N ASP A 8 11.54 29.73 7.40
CA ASP A 8 10.49 29.81 6.34
C ASP A 8 9.85 31.19 6.05
N ARG A 9 10.33 32.29 6.66
CA ARG A 9 9.82 33.64 6.38
C ARG A 9 10.37 34.28 5.11
N HIS A 10 11.62 34.00 4.71
CA HIS A 10 12.24 34.73 3.60
C HIS A 10 11.77 34.27 2.21
N LEU A 11 11.38 33.00 2.06
CA LEU A 11 10.88 32.47 0.78
C LEU A 11 9.52 33.08 0.39
N ARG A 12 8.66 33.34 1.39
CA ARG A 12 7.32 33.91 1.18
C ARG A 12 7.35 35.38 0.75
N VAL A 13 8.36 36.15 1.15
CA VAL A 13 8.52 37.56 0.75
C VAL A 13 9.02 37.66 -0.69
N MET A 14 9.95 36.80 -1.12
CA MET A 14 10.40 36.79 -2.52
C MET A 14 9.28 36.40 -3.50
N LEU A 15 8.38 35.49 -3.14
CA LEU A 15 7.21 35.16 -3.99
C LEU A 15 6.28 36.36 -4.21
N TRP A 16 6.15 37.25 -3.22
CA TRP A 16 5.25 38.41 -3.30
C TRP A 16 5.74 39.50 -4.27
N CYS A 17 7.05 39.74 -4.35
CA CYS A 17 7.59 40.76 -5.25
C CYS A 17 7.58 40.36 -6.73
N ILE A 18 7.57 39.06 -7.05
CA ILE A 18 7.65 38.57 -8.43
C ILE A 18 6.27 38.50 -9.11
N LEU A 19 5.19 38.30 -8.34
CA LEU A 19 3.83 38.13 -8.87
C LEU A 19 3.06 39.42 -9.19
N LEU A 20 3.55 40.61 -8.80
CA LEU A 20 2.79 41.86 -8.92
C LEU A 20 3.45 42.98 -9.75
N GLY A 21 4.68 42.79 -10.26
CA GLY A 21 5.25 43.66 -11.31
C GLY A 21 5.35 45.17 -11.00
N LEU A 22 5.36 45.57 -9.73
CA LEU A 22 5.35 46.98 -9.30
C LEU A 22 6.61 47.33 -8.50
N GLN A 23 7.29 48.41 -8.92
CA GLN A 23 8.37 49.02 -8.13
C GLN A 23 7.81 49.77 -6.91
N PRO A 24 8.57 49.85 -5.80
CA PRO A 24 8.14 50.57 -4.62
C PRO A 24 8.37 52.08 -4.78
N ALA A 25 7.33 52.87 -4.52
CA ALA A 25 7.44 54.28 -4.20
C ALA A 25 6.79 54.52 -2.82
N PHE A 26 7.47 55.30 -1.98
CA PHE A 26 7.03 55.99 -0.74
C PHE A 26 5.57 55.75 -0.30
N GLY A 27 5.25 55.32 0.92
CA GLY A 27 5.93 55.54 2.21
C GLY A 27 4.96 56.31 3.13
N GLY A 28 4.44 55.66 4.19
CA GLY A 28 3.39 56.25 5.04
C GLY A 28 2.97 55.35 6.20
N ILE A 29 3.49 55.66 7.38
CA ILE A 29 3.34 55.01 8.70
C ILE A 29 1.87 54.74 9.10
N LEU A 30 1.54 53.52 9.54
CA LEU A 30 0.65 53.22 10.69
C LEU A 30 1.02 51.85 11.34
N ASP A 31 0.77 51.74 12.65
CA ASP A 31 1.21 50.75 13.66
C ASP A 31 1.30 49.25 13.30
N PRO A 32 2.35 48.51 13.73
CA PRO A 32 2.49 47.06 13.49
C PRO A 32 2.00 46.13 14.64
N PHE A 33 1.37 46.64 15.70
CA PHE A 33 0.97 45.84 16.87
C PHE A 33 -0.55 45.85 17.16
N ASN A 34 -1.32 44.99 16.48
CA ASN A 34 -2.51 44.33 17.07
C ASN A 34 -3.24 43.25 16.22
N TRP A 35 -2.78 42.92 15.00
CA TRP A 35 -3.55 42.04 14.09
C TRP A 35 -3.51 40.52 14.42
N ALA A 36 -2.89 40.10 15.52
CA ALA A 36 -2.68 38.69 15.88
C ALA A 36 -3.68 38.19 16.96
N ARG A 37 -4.99 38.33 16.70
CA ARG A 37 -6.06 37.67 17.48
C ARG A 37 -7.40 37.55 16.74
N SER A 38 -7.39 36.84 15.61
CA SER A 38 -8.61 36.28 15.00
C SER A 38 -8.25 35.06 14.16
N ASP A 39 -8.77 33.89 14.53
CA ASP A 39 -8.64 32.65 13.73
C ASP A 39 -9.61 32.64 12.52
N ARG A 40 -10.18 33.80 12.18
CA ARG A 40 -11.01 34.02 11.00
C ARG A 40 -10.52 35.26 10.24
N ILE A 41 -9.77 35.02 9.17
CA ILE A 41 -9.62 36.01 8.09
C ILE A 41 -10.81 35.82 7.17
N GLU A 42 -11.91 36.55 7.45
CA GLU A 42 -13.04 36.60 6.52
C GLU A 42 -12.71 37.51 5.34
N VAL A 43 -12.11 36.94 4.30
CA VAL A 43 -11.96 37.64 3.01
C VAL A 43 -13.33 37.69 2.33
N ASN A 44 -14.11 38.72 2.65
CA ASN A 44 -15.42 38.94 2.03
C ASN A 44 -15.21 39.54 0.63
N ILE A 45 -15.03 38.67 -0.37
CA ILE A 45 -14.82 39.04 -1.78
C ILE A 45 -16.18 39.37 -2.42
N PRO A 46 -16.50 40.64 -2.74
CA PRO A 46 -17.88 41.05 -3.09
C PRO A 46 -18.42 40.56 -4.44
N TRP A 47 -17.65 39.77 -5.19
CA TRP A 47 -17.96 39.34 -6.57
C TRP A 47 -17.91 37.82 -6.77
N LEU A 48 -17.88 37.03 -5.69
CA LEU A 48 -18.15 35.59 -5.75
C LEU A 48 -19.64 35.34 -5.39
N PRO A 49 -20.41 34.63 -6.25
CA PRO A 49 -21.83 34.40 -6.01
C PRO A 49 -22.02 33.35 -4.91
N PHE A 50 -22.22 33.80 -3.67
CA PHE A 50 -22.38 32.94 -2.50
C PHE A 50 -23.79 33.01 -1.87
N GLU A 51 -24.80 33.44 -2.62
CA GLU A 51 -26.20 33.41 -2.19
C GLU A 51 -26.87 32.05 -2.49
N ASN A 52 -26.70 31.09 -1.57
CA ASN A 52 -27.56 29.91 -1.34
C ASN A 52 -28.25 29.26 -2.57
N GLU A 53 -27.56 29.16 -3.72
CA GLU A 53 -28.15 28.51 -4.89
C GLU A 53 -28.55 27.07 -4.54
N THR A 54 -29.74 26.70 -4.99
CA THR A 54 -30.39 25.42 -4.70
C THR A 54 -30.87 24.82 -6.02
N ARG A 55 -30.49 23.57 -6.31
CA ARG A 55 -31.00 22.82 -7.47
C ARG A 55 -31.63 21.53 -7.01
N CYS A 56 -32.84 21.28 -7.49
CA CYS A 56 -33.62 20.10 -7.15
C CYS A 56 -33.58 19.08 -8.30
N TYR A 57 -33.56 17.81 -7.94
CA TYR A 57 -33.38 16.66 -8.83
C TYR A 57 -34.52 15.65 -8.58
N ASP A 58 -35.76 16.11 -8.82
CA ASP A 58 -36.97 15.30 -8.72
C ASP A 58 -37.12 14.60 -7.34
N GLU A 59 -37.34 13.29 -7.32
CA GLU A 59 -37.51 12.46 -6.11
C GLU A 59 -36.27 12.40 -5.20
N LEU A 60 -35.09 12.85 -5.68
CA LEU A 60 -33.85 12.91 -4.90
C LEU A 60 -33.79 14.13 -3.96
N GLY A 61 -34.71 15.08 -4.12
CA GLY A 61 -34.71 16.34 -3.38
C GLY A 61 -33.71 17.36 -3.94
N CYS A 62 -33.21 18.25 -3.08
CA CYS A 62 -32.41 19.39 -3.50
C CYS A 62 -30.98 19.39 -2.93
N LEU A 63 -30.05 19.88 -3.75
CA LEU A 63 -28.67 20.16 -3.38
C LEU A 63 -28.46 21.67 -3.30
N ASN A 64 -27.94 22.12 -2.17
CA ASN A 64 -27.62 23.53 -1.92
C ASN A 64 -26.11 23.71 -2.01
N ILE A 65 -25.65 24.86 -2.50
CA ILE A 65 -24.24 25.28 -2.39
C ILE A 65 -24.18 26.36 -1.30
N THR A 66 -23.76 25.95 -0.11
CA THR A 66 -23.56 26.86 1.04
C THR A 66 -22.07 27.13 1.26
N ARG A 67 -21.75 28.10 2.12
CA ARG A 67 -20.37 28.50 2.45
C ARG A 67 -19.48 27.36 2.97
N SER A 68 -20.03 26.29 3.58
CA SER A 68 -19.23 25.14 4.05
C SER A 68 -18.63 24.30 2.90
N TRP A 69 -19.15 24.44 1.68
CA TRP A 69 -18.65 23.75 0.49
C TRP A 69 -17.55 24.53 -0.25
N TYR A 70 -17.19 25.73 0.21
CA TYR A 70 -16.15 26.56 -0.39
C TYR A 70 -14.95 26.66 0.57
N HIS A 71 -13.75 26.47 0.03
CA HIS A 71 -12.51 26.81 0.73
C HIS A 71 -11.47 27.29 -0.27
N LEU A 72 -10.90 28.48 -0.02
CA LEU A 72 -9.98 29.16 -0.95
C LEU A 72 -8.82 28.27 -1.44
N ILE A 73 -8.33 27.35 -0.60
CA ILE A 73 -7.20 26.47 -0.91
C ILE A 73 -7.67 25.06 -1.29
N HIS A 74 -8.69 24.52 -0.62
CA HIS A 74 -9.05 23.10 -0.73
C HIS A 74 -10.15 22.85 -1.76
N ARG A 75 -11.09 23.79 -1.91
CA ARG A 75 -12.23 23.73 -2.84
C ARG A 75 -12.57 25.13 -3.37
N PRO A 76 -11.72 25.71 -4.25
CA PRO A 76 -11.87 27.08 -4.73
C PRO A 76 -13.01 27.25 -5.75
N PHE A 77 -13.41 26.17 -6.42
CA PHE A 77 -14.55 26.14 -7.33
C PHE A 77 -15.59 25.17 -6.79
N ASN A 78 -16.86 25.56 -6.80
CA ASN A 78 -17.96 24.67 -6.47
C ASN A 78 -19.05 24.86 -7.51
N VAL A 79 -19.29 23.81 -8.30
CA VAL A 79 -20.30 23.79 -9.36
C VAL A 79 -21.42 22.83 -8.98
N PHE A 80 -22.57 22.96 -9.61
CA PHE A 80 -23.64 21.98 -9.48
C PHE A 80 -23.34 20.71 -10.26
N PRO A 81 -23.86 19.54 -9.83
CA PRO A 81 -23.90 18.35 -10.66
C PRO A 81 -24.53 18.60 -12.02
N LEU A 82 -24.07 17.86 -13.03
CA LEU A 82 -24.74 17.74 -14.32
C LEU A 82 -26.16 17.16 -14.16
N PRO A 83 -27.07 17.34 -15.14
CA PRO A 83 -28.40 16.74 -15.10
C PRO A 83 -28.35 15.21 -15.00
N ARG A 84 -29.36 14.60 -14.34
CA ARG A 84 -29.46 13.13 -14.15
C ARG A 84 -29.29 12.35 -15.44
N VAL A 85 -29.90 12.81 -16.54
CA VAL A 85 -29.80 12.19 -17.88
C VAL A 85 -28.38 12.20 -18.47
N VAL A 86 -27.51 13.12 -18.04
CA VAL A 86 -26.10 13.20 -18.50
C VAL A 86 -25.19 12.33 -17.63
N VAL A 87 -25.40 12.34 -16.30
CA VAL A 87 -24.66 11.46 -15.38
C VAL A 87 -25.04 9.99 -15.61
N ASN A 88 -26.32 9.73 -15.86
CA ASN A 88 -26.91 8.45 -16.23
C ASN A 88 -26.49 7.30 -15.29
N THR A 89 -26.74 7.47 -13.98
CA THR A 89 -26.41 6.46 -12.97
C THR A 89 -27.18 5.17 -13.21
N ARG A 90 -26.48 4.02 -13.25
CA ARG A 90 -27.06 2.70 -13.47
C ARG A 90 -26.62 1.72 -12.38
N PHE A 91 -27.53 0.88 -11.93
CA PHE A 91 -27.29 -0.16 -10.92
C PHE A 91 -27.31 -1.54 -11.58
N ILE A 92 -26.14 -2.18 -11.67
CA ILE A 92 -25.97 -3.45 -12.40
C ILE A 92 -25.75 -4.58 -11.40
N LEU A 93 -26.73 -5.48 -11.27
CA LEU A 93 -26.72 -6.60 -10.34
C LEU A 93 -26.01 -7.83 -10.92
N TYR A 94 -25.13 -8.39 -10.12
CA TYR A 94 -24.51 -9.70 -10.27
C TYR A 94 -24.79 -10.55 -9.02
N THR A 95 -25.02 -11.84 -9.22
CA THR A 95 -25.21 -12.82 -8.16
C THR A 95 -24.57 -14.15 -8.56
N LYS A 96 -24.56 -15.16 -7.69
CA LYS A 96 -24.15 -16.53 -8.07
C LYS A 96 -24.98 -17.13 -9.22
N ASN A 97 -26.22 -16.66 -9.43
CA ASN A 97 -27.10 -17.10 -10.51
C ASN A 97 -26.86 -16.35 -11.84
N ASN A 98 -26.19 -15.20 -11.79
CA ASN A 98 -25.78 -14.41 -12.96
C ASN A 98 -24.40 -13.78 -12.72
N PRO A 99 -23.32 -14.58 -12.68
CA PRO A 99 -22.00 -14.08 -12.32
C PRO A 99 -21.37 -13.22 -13.42
N THR A 100 -21.75 -13.44 -14.68
CA THR A 100 -21.18 -12.80 -15.87
C THR A 100 -22.12 -11.79 -16.52
N ASP A 101 -23.42 -12.11 -16.63
CA ASP A 101 -24.42 -11.25 -17.28
C ASP A 101 -25.12 -10.36 -16.24
N GLY A 102 -24.96 -9.04 -16.39
CA GLY A 102 -25.40 -8.06 -15.41
C GLY A 102 -26.87 -7.65 -15.58
N GLN A 103 -27.67 -7.77 -14.52
CA GLN A 103 -29.08 -7.40 -14.55
C GLN A 103 -29.26 -5.94 -14.13
N LEU A 104 -29.74 -5.08 -15.03
CA LEU A 104 -30.02 -3.69 -14.72
C LEU A 104 -31.21 -3.57 -13.75
N LEU A 105 -30.97 -2.96 -12.59
CA LEU A 105 -32.00 -2.63 -11.61
C LEU A 105 -32.40 -1.15 -11.75
N ASN A 106 -33.71 -0.90 -11.79
CA ASN A 106 -34.28 0.43 -11.78
C ASN A 106 -35.43 0.47 -10.76
N VAL A 107 -35.24 1.20 -9.66
CA VAL A 107 -36.23 1.30 -8.57
C VAL A 107 -37.54 1.96 -9.01
N ASN A 108 -37.48 2.90 -9.97
CA ASN A 108 -38.67 3.50 -10.58
C ASN A 108 -39.44 2.51 -11.49
N VAL A 109 -38.90 1.31 -11.73
CA VAL A 109 -39.54 0.23 -12.51
C VAL A 109 -39.42 -1.09 -11.75
N ASN A 110 -40.13 -1.23 -10.61
CA ASN A 110 -40.19 -2.41 -9.72
C ASN A 110 -40.11 -3.78 -10.45
N LYS A 111 -40.74 -3.93 -11.62
CA LYS A 111 -40.65 -5.11 -12.51
C LYS A 111 -39.21 -5.53 -12.86
N THR A 112 -38.21 -4.65 -12.86
CA THR A 112 -36.79 -5.02 -13.05
C THR A 112 -36.26 -5.77 -11.84
N ILE A 113 -36.61 -5.35 -10.62
CA ILE A 113 -36.14 -5.96 -9.37
C ILE A 113 -36.81 -7.33 -9.20
N VAL A 114 -38.14 -7.41 -9.35
CA VAL A 114 -38.92 -8.67 -9.21
C VAL A 114 -38.54 -9.73 -10.25
N LYS A 115 -38.00 -9.33 -11.41
CA LYS A 115 -37.50 -10.26 -12.44
C LYS A 115 -36.01 -10.58 -12.33
N SER A 116 -35.28 -9.88 -11.47
CA SER A 116 -33.85 -10.11 -11.26
C SER A 116 -33.60 -11.25 -10.26
N ASN A 117 -32.34 -11.59 -10.07
CA ASN A 117 -31.87 -12.50 -9.01
C ASN A 117 -31.70 -11.80 -7.64
N PHE A 118 -32.13 -10.54 -7.49
CA PHE A 118 -32.01 -9.79 -6.24
C PHE A 118 -32.77 -10.50 -5.12
N ASN A 119 -32.13 -10.65 -3.96
CA ASN A 119 -32.76 -11.21 -2.77
C ASN A 119 -32.51 -10.28 -1.57
N PRO A 120 -33.54 -9.64 -0.99
CA PRO A 120 -33.38 -8.69 0.12
C PRO A 120 -32.80 -9.31 1.40
N ARG A 121 -32.81 -10.65 1.54
CA ARG A 121 -32.23 -11.38 2.67
C ARG A 121 -30.74 -11.73 2.51
N ARG A 122 -30.08 -11.19 1.49
CA ARG A 122 -28.64 -11.38 1.23
C ARG A 122 -27.90 -10.06 1.45
N LEU A 123 -26.71 -10.15 2.02
CA LEU A 123 -25.81 -9.00 2.11
C LEU A 123 -25.61 -8.38 0.73
N THR A 124 -25.72 -7.06 0.66
CA THR A 124 -25.63 -6.30 -0.58
C THR A 124 -24.31 -5.55 -0.62
N LYS A 125 -23.46 -5.87 -1.59
CA LYS A 125 -22.12 -5.30 -1.77
C LYS A 125 -22.15 -4.37 -2.98
N MET A 126 -22.09 -3.06 -2.76
CA MET A 126 -22.13 -2.06 -3.82
C MET A 126 -20.69 -1.63 -4.18
N ILE A 127 -20.36 -1.58 -5.47
CA ILE A 127 -19.04 -1.11 -5.96
C ILE A 127 -19.24 0.23 -6.65
N ILE A 128 -18.57 1.29 -6.18
CA ILE A 128 -18.60 2.63 -6.76
C ILE A 128 -17.20 3.00 -7.27
N HIS A 129 -17.09 3.21 -8.59
CA HIS A 129 -15.82 3.53 -9.24
C HIS A 129 -15.43 5.01 -9.10
N GLY A 130 -14.17 5.33 -9.45
CA GLY A 130 -13.57 6.65 -9.26
C GLY A 130 -13.67 7.61 -10.45
N PHE A 131 -12.82 8.64 -10.43
CA PHE A 131 -12.59 9.61 -11.51
C PHE A 131 -12.00 8.92 -12.76
N ILE A 132 -12.46 9.29 -13.96
CA ILE A 132 -12.05 8.69 -15.27
C ILE A 132 -12.39 7.19 -15.43
N ASP A 133 -12.70 6.48 -14.34
CA ASP A 133 -13.14 5.08 -14.35
C ASP A 133 -14.58 4.88 -14.85
N THR A 134 -14.89 3.63 -15.20
CA THR A 134 -16.19 3.16 -15.71
C THR A 134 -16.52 1.79 -15.11
N PRO A 135 -17.77 1.25 -15.22
CA PRO A 135 -18.06 -0.14 -14.84
C PRO A 135 -17.31 -1.19 -15.66
N LEU A 136 -16.70 -0.82 -16.79
CA LEU A 136 -15.91 -1.72 -17.64
C LEU A 136 -14.44 -1.81 -17.22
N SER A 137 -13.98 -0.95 -16.30
CA SER A 137 -12.62 -0.99 -15.77
C SER A 137 -12.33 -2.37 -15.14
N ASN A 138 -11.27 -3.05 -15.59
CA ASN A 138 -10.94 -4.43 -15.19
C ASN A 138 -11.10 -4.70 -13.69
N TRP A 139 -10.65 -3.77 -12.84
CA TRP A 139 -10.69 -3.91 -11.39
C TRP A 139 -12.12 -4.07 -10.84
N VAL A 140 -13.11 -3.44 -11.47
CA VAL A 140 -14.54 -3.56 -11.10
C VAL A 140 -15.01 -4.98 -11.37
N SER A 141 -14.66 -5.53 -12.55
CA SER A 141 -14.96 -6.93 -12.88
C SER A 141 -14.25 -7.90 -11.95
N GLU A 142 -12.96 -7.71 -11.71
CA GLU A 142 -12.14 -8.55 -10.82
C GLU A 142 -12.70 -8.56 -9.39
N MET A 143 -13.01 -7.40 -8.82
CA MET A 143 -13.59 -7.29 -7.48
C MET A 143 -14.99 -7.92 -7.42
N LYS A 144 -15.84 -7.67 -8.42
CA LYS A 144 -17.15 -8.31 -8.56
C LYS A 144 -17.04 -9.83 -8.65
N ASP A 145 -16.06 -10.36 -9.38
CA ASP A 145 -15.80 -11.81 -9.47
C ASP A 145 -15.39 -12.38 -8.11
N GLU A 146 -14.46 -11.74 -7.39
CA GLU A 146 -14.05 -12.20 -6.06
C GLU A 146 -15.19 -12.13 -5.03
N LEU A 147 -16.02 -11.09 -5.05
CA LEU A 147 -17.21 -10.98 -4.19
C LEU A 147 -18.24 -12.08 -4.47
N VAL A 148 -18.56 -12.37 -5.75
CA VAL A 148 -19.51 -13.43 -6.13
C VAL A 148 -18.97 -14.83 -5.79
N LYS A 149 -17.64 -15.04 -5.83
CA LYS A 149 -17.01 -16.28 -5.34
C LYS A 149 -17.12 -16.41 -3.82
N ALA A 150 -16.85 -15.33 -3.08
CA ALA A 150 -16.73 -15.34 -1.62
C ALA A 150 -18.03 -15.71 -0.89
N GLY A 151 -19.17 -15.19 -1.35
CA GLY A 151 -20.44 -15.33 -0.64
C GLY A 151 -21.66 -15.27 -1.55
N ASP A 152 -22.80 -15.67 -1.02
CA ASP A 152 -24.08 -15.57 -1.72
C ASP A 152 -24.65 -14.15 -1.52
N PHE A 153 -24.08 -13.18 -2.24
CA PHE A 153 -24.36 -11.74 -2.10
C PHE A 153 -25.16 -11.19 -3.29
N ASN A 154 -25.83 -10.06 -3.06
CA ASN A 154 -26.21 -9.16 -4.15
C ASN A 154 -25.01 -8.24 -4.44
N VAL A 155 -24.30 -8.42 -5.54
CA VAL A 155 -23.18 -7.53 -5.92
C VAL A 155 -23.69 -6.51 -6.92
N VAL A 156 -23.72 -5.23 -6.55
CA VAL A 156 -24.28 -4.15 -7.38
C VAL A 156 -23.16 -3.20 -7.81
N VAL A 157 -22.84 -3.18 -9.11
CA VAL A 157 -21.95 -2.16 -9.68
C VAL A 157 -22.74 -0.88 -9.91
N VAL A 158 -22.28 0.23 -9.34
CA VAL A 158 -22.81 1.58 -9.59
C VAL A 158 -22.01 2.20 -10.72
N ASP A 159 -22.58 2.16 -11.92
CA ASP A 159 -22.07 2.88 -13.07
C ASP A 159 -22.51 4.33 -13.01
N TRP A 160 -21.55 5.25 -13.04
CA TRP A 160 -21.78 6.68 -13.17
C TRP A 160 -20.81 7.31 -14.18
N ALA A 161 -20.41 6.56 -15.22
CA ALA A 161 -19.40 6.96 -16.20
C ALA A 161 -19.68 8.33 -16.86
N GLY A 162 -20.95 8.64 -17.13
CA GLY A 162 -21.35 9.96 -17.65
C GLY A 162 -21.05 11.13 -16.71
N GLY A 163 -20.92 10.84 -15.41
CA GLY A 163 -20.51 11.79 -14.38
C GLY A 163 -19.03 11.75 -13.97
N SER A 164 -18.30 10.64 -14.21
CA SER A 164 -16.89 10.47 -13.77
C SER A 164 -15.84 10.93 -14.80
N LEU A 165 -16.19 10.91 -16.09
CA LEU A 165 -15.34 11.29 -17.23
C LEU A 165 -15.16 12.80 -17.50
N PRO A 166 -16.07 13.73 -17.10
CA PRO A 166 -15.85 15.17 -17.22
C PRO A 166 -14.63 15.70 -16.43
N LEU A 167 -14.31 16.99 -16.55
CA LEU A 167 -13.24 17.63 -15.77
C LEU A 167 -13.40 17.39 -14.26
N TYR A 168 -12.28 17.27 -13.54
CA TYR A 168 -12.25 16.87 -12.12
C TYR A 168 -13.19 17.69 -11.21
N THR A 169 -13.27 19.01 -11.38
CA THR A 169 -14.19 19.89 -10.65
C THR A 169 -15.66 19.51 -10.87
N GLN A 170 -16.03 19.13 -12.10
CA GLN A 170 -17.39 18.70 -12.43
C GLN A 170 -17.65 17.26 -11.98
N ALA A 171 -16.69 16.34 -12.13
CA ALA A 171 -16.82 14.98 -11.62
C ALA A 171 -16.97 14.96 -10.08
N THR A 172 -16.19 15.80 -9.39
CA THR A 172 -16.31 16.07 -7.95
C THR A 172 -17.70 16.58 -7.59
N ALA A 173 -18.29 17.51 -8.35
CA ALA A 173 -19.67 17.95 -8.12
C ALA A 173 -20.68 16.81 -8.35
N ASN A 174 -20.48 16.00 -9.40
CA ASN A 174 -21.37 14.91 -9.78
C ASN A 174 -21.48 13.82 -8.69
N THR A 175 -20.42 13.57 -7.91
CA THR A 175 -20.46 12.61 -6.76
C THR A 175 -21.64 12.86 -5.81
N ARG A 176 -22.04 14.12 -5.60
CA ARG A 176 -23.19 14.50 -4.74
C ARG A 176 -24.51 13.98 -5.31
N LEU A 177 -24.70 14.07 -6.62
CA LEU A 177 -25.91 13.57 -7.28
C LEU A 177 -25.91 12.03 -7.29
N VAL A 178 -24.77 11.40 -7.57
CA VAL A 178 -24.67 9.93 -7.55
C VAL A 178 -24.91 9.38 -6.13
N GLY A 179 -24.43 10.07 -5.09
CA GLY A 179 -24.72 9.72 -3.69
C GLY A 179 -26.22 9.76 -3.38
N LEU A 180 -26.95 10.78 -3.86
CA LEU A 180 -28.41 10.83 -3.76
C LEU A 180 -29.10 9.68 -4.52
N GLU A 181 -28.66 9.35 -5.75
CA GLU A 181 -29.21 8.22 -6.52
C GLU A 181 -28.98 6.89 -5.78
N VAL A 182 -27.79 6.67 -5.19
CA VAL A 182 -27.46 5.47 -4.40
C VAL A 182 -28.33 5.39 -3.14
N ALA A 183 -28.50 6.50 -2.42
CA ALA A 183 -29.38 6.55 -1.25
C ALA A 183 -30.85 6.30 -1.60
N HIS A 184 -31.34 6.91 -2.67
CA HIS A 184 -32.70 6.68 -3.19
C HIS A 184 -32.90 5.22 -3.59
N PHE A 185 -31.91 4.60 -4.23
CA PHE A 185 -31.91 3.18 -4.58
C PHE A 185 -32.02 2.28 -3.34
N VAL A 186 -31.15 2.47 -2.34
CA VAL A 186 -31.16 1.66 -1.10
C VAL A 186 -32.43 1.87 -0.29
N ASN A 187 -32.87 3.11 -0.08
CA ASN A 187 -34.07 3.44 0.69
C ASN A 187 -35.35 2.89 0.01
N THR A 188 -35.39 2.84 -1.32
CA THR A 188 -36.52 2.22 -2.04
C THR A 188 -36.50 0.70 -1.92
N LEU A 189 -35.34 0.05 -2.00
CA LEU A 189 -35.21 -1.38 -1.73
C LEU A 189 -35.58 -1.75 -0.28
N GLN A 190 -35.24 -0.90 0.70
CA GLN A 190 -35.68 -1.06 2.09
C GLN A 190 -37.21 -1.02 2.16
N LYS A 191 -37.81 0.05 1.65
CA LYS A 191 -39.25 0.32 1.77
C LYS A 191 -40.14 -0.67 1.00
N GLU A 192 -39.73 -1.07 -0.22
CA GLU A 192 -40.58 -1.86 -1.12
C GLU A 192 -40.22 -3.34 -1.19
N HIS A 193 -38.97 -3.70 -0.85
CA HIS A 193 -38.48 -5.08 -0.92
C HIS A 193 -37.99 -5.64 0.42
N GLY A 194 -37.94 -4.84 1.49
CA GLY A 194 -37.53 -5.30 2.82
C GLY A 194 -36.02 -5.56 2.95
N LEU A 195 -35.19 -4.86 2.17
CA LEU A 195 -33.74 -4.83 2.38
C LEU A 195 -33.42 -4.15 3.71
N ASN A 196 -32.58 -4.75 4.54
CA ASN A 196 -32.06 -4.11 5.75
C ASN A 196 -30.82 -3.23 5.40
N PRO A 197 -30.79 -1.92 5.71
CA PRO A 197 -29.61 -1.09 5.48
C PRO A 197 -28.34 -1.56 6.20
N LEU A 198 -28.47 -2.27 7.33
CA LEU A 198 -27.35 -2.87 8.05
C LEU A 198 -26.66 -3.98 7.22
N ASP A 199 -27.37 -4.63 6.30
CA ASP A 199 -26.83 -5.65 5.39
C ASP A 199 -26.15 -5.06 4.14
N VAL A 200 -26.15 -3.73 3.99
CA VAL A 200 -25.56 -3.01 2.86
C VAL A 200 -24.12 -2.58 3.20
N HIS A 201 -23.20 -2.93 2.29
CA HIS A 201 -21.81 -2.52 2.34
C HIS A 201 -21.45 -1.82 1.02
N ILE A 202 -21.11 -0.53 1.08
CA ILE A 202 -20.69 0.28 -0.07
C ILE A 202 -19.16 0.36 -0.12
N ILE A 203 -18.57 -0.05 -1.23
CA ILE A 203 -17.12 -0.05 -1.48
C ILE A 203 -16.86 1.02 -2.54
N GLY A 204 -16.23 2.13 -2.15
CA GLY A 204 -15.97 3.27 -3.04
C GLY A 204 -14.49 3.52 -3.24
N HIS A 205 -14.04 3.67 -4.49
CA HIS A 205 -12.64 4.05 -4.80
C HIS A 205 -12.52 5.51 -5.23
N SER A 206 -11.48 6.22 -4.76
CA SER A 206 -11.20 7.60 -5.16
C SER A 206 -12.41 8.52 -4.91
N LEU A 207 -12.92 9.22 -5.93
CA LEU A 207 -14.19 9.98 -5.85
C LEU A 207 -15.39 9.11 -5.40
N GLY A 208 -15.41 7.82 -5.74
CA GLY A 208 -16.44 6.87 -5.33
C GLY A 208 -16.51 6.65 -3.81
N ALA A 209 -15.41 6.86 -3.07
CA ALA A 209 -15.41 6.82 -1.61
C ALA A 209 -16.24 7.97 -1.01
N HIS A 210 -16.21 9.16 -1.63
CA HIS A 210 -17.02 10.31 -1.22
C HIS A 210 -18.46 10.21 -1.71
N THR A 211 -18.68 9.63 -2.90
CA THR A 211 -20.03 9.21 -3.34
C THR A 211 -20.69 8.26 -2.33
N ALA A 212 -19.91 7.33 -1.74
CA ALA A 212 -20.41 6.44 -0.69
C ALA A 212 -20.78 7.21 0.60
N GLY A 213 -19.97 8.18 1.03
CA GLY A 213 -20.28 9.06 2.16
C GLY A 213 -21.57 9.84 1.97
N TYR A 214 -21.73 10.54 0.83
CA TYR A 214 -22.98 11.25 0.50
C TYR A 214 -24.22 10.34 0.40
N ALA A 215 -24.04 9.05 0.12
CA ALA A 215 -25.13 8.09 0.21
C ALA A 215 -25.43 7.72 1.67
N GLY A 216 -24.39 7.49 2.48
CA GLY A 216 -24.45 7.23 3.92
C GLY A 216 -25.18 8.31 4.71
N GLU A 217 -24.90 9.60 4.47
CA GLU A 217 -25.63 10.75 5.03
C GLU A 217 -27.17 10.64 4.87
N ARG A 218 -27.65 9.86 3.89
CA ARG A 218 -29.05 9.75 3.48
C ARG A 218 -29.64 8.34 3.62
N ILE A 219 -28.87 7.36 4.11
CA ILE A 219 -29.34 6.01 4.40
C ILE A 219 -29.26 5.81 5.92
N GLN A 220 -30.41 5.81 6.59
CA GLN A 220 -30.42 5.57 8.03
C GLN A 220 -29.94 4.15 8.33
N ASP A 221 -29.04 4.02 9.31
CA ASP A 221 -28.48 2.75 9.77
C ASP A 221 -27.76 1.93 8.67
N LEU A 222 -27.10 2.61 7.71
CA LEU A 222 -26.21 1.96 6.74
C LEU A 222 -25.13 1.12 7.45
N GLY A 223 -25.01 -0.15 7.09
CA GLY A 223 -24.11 -1.11 7.73
C GLY A 223 -22.63 -0.74 7.61
N ARG A 224 -22.11 -0.62 6.38
CA ARG A 224 -20.67 -0.40 6.18
C ARG A 224 -20.33 0.44 4.94
N ILE A 225 -19.31 1.29 5.06
CA ILE A 225 -18.60 1.88 3.93
C ILE A 225 -17.12 1.47 3.98
N THR A 226 -16.56 0.99 2.87
CA THR A 226 -15.10 0.92 2.68
C THR A 226 -14.64 2.02 1.72
N GLY A 227 -13.75 2.90 2.19
CA GLY A 227 -13.07 3.91 1.39
C GLY A 227 -11.73 3.40 0.86
N LEU A 228 -11.65 3.15 -0.45
CA LEU A 228 -10.42 2.73 -1.13
C LEU A 228 -9.69 3.97 -1.66
N ASP A 229 -8.66 4.40 -0.93
CA ASP A 229 -7.85 5.60 -1.16
C ASP A 229 -8.69 6.84 -1.54
N PRO A 230 -9.51 7.38 -0.61
CA PRO A 230 -10.41 8.51 -0.89
C PRO A 230 -9.66 9.72 -1.43
N ALA A 231 -10.22 10.43 -2.41
CA ALA A 231 -9.50 11.46 -3.15
C ALA A 231 -9.12 12.70 -2.29
N GLU A 232 -7.89 13.20 -2.41
CA GLU A 232 -7.41 14.37 -1.65
C GLU A 232 -8.00 15.70 -2.12
N PRO A 233 -7.95 16.06 -3.41
CA PRO A 233 -8.34 17.39 -3.87
C PRO A 233 -9.84 17.60 -3.68
N TYR A 234 -10.28 18.79 -3.23
CA TYR A 234 -11.69 19.14 -2.98
C TYR A 234 -12.36 18.45 -1.77
N PHE A 235 -11.64 17.58 -1.03
CA PHE A 235 -12.16 16.86 0.12
C PHE A 235 -11.29 16.97 1.38
N GLN A 236 -9.97 16.80 1.29
CA GLN A 236 -9.09 16.88 2.46
C GLN A 236 -9.12 18.29 3.07
N GLY A 237 -9.27 18.37 4.40
CA GLY A 237 -9.44 19.63 5.12
C GLY A 237 -10.82 20.29 4.99
N MET A 238 -11.75 19.71 4.23
CA MET A 238 -13.15 20.18 4.19
C MET A 238 -13.96 19.64 5.40
N PRO A 239 -15.07 20.31 5.76
CA PRO A 239 -16.02 19.80 6.76
C PRO A 239 -16.51 18.39 6.44
N THR A 240 -16.95 17.68 7.48
CA THR A 240 -17.59 16.35 7.45
C THR A 240 -18.57 16.20 6.29
N ASN A 241 -19.57 17.08 6.21
CA ASN A 241 -20.65 17.11 5.20
C ASN A 241 -20.24 17.26 3.70
N VAL A 242 -18.94 17.26 3.41
CA VAL A 242 -18.35 17.49 2.08
C VAL A 242 -17.51 16.29 1.65
N ARG A 243 -17.31 15.27 2.49
CA ARG A 243 -16.40 14.13 2.27
C ARG A 243 -16.94 12.87 2.95
N LEU A 244 -16.16 11.80 2.88
CA LEU A 244 -16.38 10.61 3.70
C LEU A 244 -16.01 10.94 5.16
N ASP A 245 -16.79 10.47 6.13
CA ASP A 245 -16.44 10.47 7.55
C ASP A 245 -17.11 9.30 8.32
N PRO A 246 -16.73 9.05 9.59
CA PRO A 246 -17.24 7.91 10.36
C PRO A 246 -18.76 7.89 10.54
N THR A 247 -19.44 9.02 10.51
CA THR A 247 -20.90 9.10 10.73
C THR A 247 -21.74 8.59 9.55
N ASP A 248 -21.12 8.37 8.39
CA ASP A 248 -21.80 7.93 7.17
C ASP A 248 -22.28 6.46 7.22
N ALA A 249 -21.76 5.63 8.14
CA ALA A 249 -22.20 4.23 8.33
C ALA A 249 -21.84 3.69 9.72
N LYS A 250 -22.44 2.57 10.15
CA LYS A 250 -22.08 1.90 11.43
C LYS A 250 -20.62 1.46 11.50
N LEU A 251 -20.02 1.12 10.36
CA LEU A 251 -18.59 0.92 10.20
C LEU A 251 -18.08 1.65 8.95
N VAL A 252 -16.98 2.36 9.12
CA VAL A 252 -16.27 3.03 8.01
C VAL A 252 -14.80 2.64 8.10
N ASP A 253 -14.32 1.83 7.16
CA ASP A 253 -12.92 1.42 7.08
C ASP A 253 -12.25 1.97 5.81
N VAL A 254 -11.01 2.43 5.93
CA VAL A 254 -10.35 3.22 4.89
C VAL A 254 -8.96 2.67 4.62
N ILE A 255 -8.60 2.49 3.35
CA ILE A 255 -7.26 2.04 2.94
C ILE A 255 -6.58 3.18 2.21
N HIS A 256 -5.63 3.84 2.86
CA HIS A 256 -4.81 4.90 2.28
C HIS A 256 -3.56 4.30 1.61
N THR A 257 -3.34 4.61 0.34
CA THR A 257 -2.19 4.12 -0.43
C THR A 257 -1.38 5.20 -1.12
N ASP A 258 -1.96 6.35 -1.44
CA ASP A 258 -1.31 7.45 -2.18
C ASP A 258 -1.40 8.81 -1.46
N GLY A 259 -1.36 8.78 -0.11
CA GLY A 259 -1.43 9.93 0.81
C GLY A 259 -0.23 10.88 0.80
N LYS A 260 0.41 11.08 -0.36
CA LYS A 260 1.34 12.19 -0.60
C LYS A 260 0.56 13.48 -0.79
N SER A 261 1.25 14.61 -0.77
CA SER A 261 0.65 15.86 -1.26
C SER A 261 0.40 15.77 -2.77
N ILE A 262 -0.68 16.38 -3.27
CA ILE A 262 -0.97 16.48 -4.70
C ILE A 262 0.17 17.15 -5.51
N PHE A 263 0.98 18.02 -4.89
CA PHE A 263 2.20 18.58 -5.49
C PHE A 263 3.29 17.53 -5.79
N LEU A 264 3.19 16.35 -5.16
CA LEU A 264 4.04 15.18 -5.37
C LEU A 264 3.25 14.03 -6.04
N LEU A 265 2.16 14.37 -6.74
CA LEU A 265 1.24 13.47 -7.45
C LEU A 265 0.55 12.42 -6.56
N GLY A 266 0.35 12.72 -5.27
CA GLY A 266 -0.53 11.93 -4.42
C GLY A 266 -2.00 12.26 -4.69
N TYR A 267 -2.78 11.27 -5.11
CA TYR A 267 -4.22 11.44 -5.38
C TYR A 267 -5.10 11.10 -4.17
N GLY A 268 -4.64 10.25 -3.26
CA GLY A 268 -5.34 9.84 -2.05
C GLY A 268 -5.11 10.79 -0.88
N MET A 269 -6.10 10.95 0.01
CA MET A 269 -5.96 11.77 1.21
C MET A 269 -5.14 11.08 2.30
N SER A 270 -4.48 11.87 3.15
CA SER A 270 -3.68 11.42 4.29
C SER A 270 -4.37 11.63 5.64
N GLN A 271 -5.45 12.42 5.65
CA GLN A 271 -6.36 12.63 6.75
C GLN A 271 -7.13 11.32 7.04
N PRO A 272 -7.20 10.85 8.30
CA PRO A 272 -8.08 9.75 8.65
C PRO A 272 -9.54 10.20 8.57
N VAL A 273 -10.39 9.35 8.00
CA VAL A 273 -11.81 9.60 7.74
C VAL A 273 -12.71 8.40 8.08
N GLY A 274 -12.17 7.38 8.75
CA GLY A 274 -12.92 6.21 9.18
C GLY A 274 -12.94 5.98 10.68
N HIS A 275 -13.61 4.88 11.05
CA HIS A 275 -13.43 4.19 12.32
C HIS A 275 -12.12 3.38 12.34
N LEU A 276 -11.67 2.92 11.16
CA LEU A 276 -10.44 2.16 10.95
C LEU A 276 -9.67 2.69 9.73
N ASP A 277 -8.66 3.52 9.93
CA ASP A 277 -7.83 4.07 8.85
C ASP A 277 -6.50 3.32 8.72
N PHE A 278 -6.37 2.53 7.65
CA PHE A 278 -5.20 1.69 7.34
C PHE A 278 -4.23 2.41 6.40
N TYR A 279 -2.94 2.37 6.74
CA TYR A 279 -1.84 2.98 6.00
C TYR A 279 -0.78 1.94 5.62
N PRO A 280 -1.10 0.99 4.71
CA PRO A 280 -0.12 0.03 4.18
C PRO A 280 1.09 0.76 3.59
N ASN A 281 2.30 0.38 4.02
CA ASN A 281 3.57 0.97 3.60
C ASN A 281 3.58 2.51 3.81
N ASN A 282 3.21 2.96 5.01
CA ASN A 282 3.02 4.38 5.37
C ASN A 282 1.87 5.09 4.62
N GLY A 283 1.12 4.38 3.76
CA GLY A 283 0.02 4.89 2.95
C GLY A 283 0.42 5.96 1.94
N LYS A 284 1.65 5.92 1.39
CA LYS A 284 2.20 6.96 0.49
C LYS A 284 2.96 6.43 -0.72
N GLU A 285 3.75 5.38 -0.53
CA GLU A 285 4.60 4.78 -1.56
C GLU A 285 4.45 3.28 -1.44
N GLN A 286 3.85 2.67 -2.46
CA GLN A 286 3.53 1.27 -2.44
C GLN A 286 4.64 0.48 -3.15
N PRO A 287 5.17 -0.61 -2.56
CA PRO A 287 6.24 -1.38 -3.16
C PRO A 287 5.92 -1.79 -4.61
N GLY A 288 6.79 -1.39 -5.55
CA GLY A 288 6.63 -1.62 -6.99
C GLY A 288 5.89 -0.52 -7.75
N CYS A 289 5.64 0.63 -7.14
CA CYS A 289 5.08 1.82 -7.79
C CYS A 289 6.11 2.95 -8.01
N ASP A 290 7.41 2.62 -7.96
CA ASP A 290 8.50 3.58 -8.15
C ASP A 290 8.55 4.11 -9.59
N LEU A 291 8.57 5.44 -9.73
CA LEU A 291 8.59 6.15 -11.02
C LEU A 291 9.80 5.80 -11.91
N THR A 292 10.85 5.19 -11.33
CA THR A 292 12.08 4.77 -12.02
C THR A 292 12.04 3.33 -12.54
N GLU A 293 11.09 2.50 -12.10
CA GLU A 293 10.92 1.13 -12.61
C GLU A 293 9.80 1.01 -13.65
N GLY A 294 8.91 1.99 -13.73
CA GLY A 294 8.11 2.22 -14.94
C GLY A 294 8.99 2.79 -16.07
N PRO A 295 8.69 2.52 -17.35
CA PRO A 295 9.32 3.27 -18.43
C PRO A 295 9.00 4.75 -18.23
N LEU A 296 10.02 5.61 -18.27
CA LEU A 296 9.83 7.06 -18.35
C LEU A 296 8.82 7.35 -19.47
N ILE A 297 7.66 7.90 -19.13
CA ILE A 297 6.61 8.26 -20.10
C ILE A 297 6.86 9.70 -20.54
N PRO A 298 7.52 9.95 -21.69
CA PRO A 298 7.35 11.23 -22.37
C PRO A 298 5.89 11.39 -22.79
N LEU A 299 5.43 12.63 -22.93
CA LEU A 299 4.07 13.04 -23.33
C LEU A 299 3.68 12.65 -24.79
N THR A 300 4.20 11.54 -25.34
CA THR A 300 4.12 11.19 -26.76
C THR A 300 3.56 9.78 -27.03
N LEU A 301 2.98 9.10 -26.02
CA LEU A 301 2.36 7.78 -26.18
C LEU A 301 0.91 7.83 -26.69
N VAL A 302 0.74 8.22 -27.96
CA VAL A 302 -0.56 8.20 -28.69
C VAL A 302 -0.63 6.98 -29.65
N LYS A 303 -0.03 5.84 -29.27
CA LYS A 303 0.10 4.65 -30.16
C LYS A 303 -0.26 3.30 -29.55
N GLN A 304 -0.72 3.24 -28.31
CA GLN A 304 -1.35 2.06 -27.71
C GLN A 304 -2.62 2.51 -26.98
N GLY A 305 -3.63 1.62 -26.91
CA GLY A 305 -5.05 1.93 -26.72
C GLY A 305 -5.41 3.01 -25.69
N LEU A 306 -6.50 3.73 -25.96
CA LEU A 306 -7.02 4.82 -25.14
C LEU A 306 -7.28 4.42 -23.67
N GLU A 307 -7.56 3.15 -23.40
CA GLU A 307 -7.71 2.59 -22.05
C GLU A 307 -6.38 2.50 -21.27
N GLU A 308 -5.25 2.22 -21.91
CA GLU A 308 -3.96 2.22 -21.21
C GLU A 308 -3.47 3.66 -21.00
N ALA A 309 -3.84 4.59 -21.88
CA ALA A 309 -3.59 6.02 -21.71
C ALA A 309 -4.41 6.64 -20.55
N SER A 310 -5.64 6.17 -20.28
CA SER A 310 -6.41 6.62 -19.11
C SER A 310 -5.81 6.12 -17.80
N ARG A 311 -5.20 4.93 -17.78
CA ARG A 311 -4.42 4.42 -16.64
C ARG A 311 -3.18 5.25 -16.32
N VAL A 312 -2.60 5.97 -17.28
CA VAL A 312 -1.47 6.89 -17.02
C VAL A 312 -1.89 8.09 -16.14
N LEU A 313 -3.19 8.42 -16.05
CA LEU A 313 -3.70 9.42 -15.11
C LEU A 313 -3.94 8.89 -13.69
N VAL A 314 -4.02 7.57 -13.48
CA VAL A 314 -4.36 6.96 -12.19
C VAL A 314 -3.12 6.26 -11.64
N ALA A 315 -2.42 6.90 -10.69
CA ALA A 315 -1.12 6.42 -10.21
C ALA A 315 -1.16 4.99 -9.65
N CYS A 316 -0.06 4.24 -9.84
CA CYS A 316 0.09 2.87 -9.33
C CYS A 316 -0.20 2.75 -7.83
N ASN A 317 0.21 3.76 -7.02
CA ASN A 317 -0.14 3.84 -5.61
C ASN A 317 -1.66 3.90 -5.40
N HIS A 318 -2.36 4.76 -6.14
CA HIS A 318 -3.80 5.00 -5.98
C HIS A 318 -4.65 3.77 -6.32
N VAL A 319 -4.19 2.95 -7.27
CA VAL A 319 -4.83 1.65 -7.62
C VAL A 319 -4.51 0.56 -6.58
N ARG A 320 -3.49 0.74 -5.72
CA ARG A 320 -3.07 -0.31 -4.78
C ARG A 320 -4.12 -0.62 -3.72
N ALA A 321 -4.90 0.37 -3.23
CA ALA A 321 -5.98 0.11 -2.30
C ALA A 321 -7.01 -0.89 -2.86
N ILE A 322 -7.35 -0.75 -4.15
CA ILE A 322 -8.23 -1.69 -4.86
C ILE A 322 -7.63 -3.10 -4.84
N LYS A 323 -6.36 -3.23 -5.23
CA LYS A 323 -5.68 -4.54 -5.30
C LYS A 323 -5.58 -5.22 -3.94
N LEU A 324 -5.26 -4.48 -2.89
CA LEU A 324 -5.18 -4.98 -1.52
C LEU A 324 -6.55 -5.43 -1.00
N PHE A 325 -7.61 -4.64 -1.26
CA PHE A 325 -8.97 -5.02 -0.90
C PHE A 325 -9.41 -6.28 -1.67
N THR A 326 -9.24 -6.32 -2.99
CA THR A 326 -9.64 -7.49 -3.81
C THR A 326 -8.93 -8.77 -3.39
N GLU A 327 -7.61 -8.73 -3.09
CA GLU A 327 -6.91 -9.90 -2.55
C GLU A 327 -7.44 -10.32 -1.16
N SER A 328 -7.82 -9.35 -0.31
CA SER A 328 -8.32 -9.64 1.04
C SER A 328 -9.66 -10.39 1.08
N ILE A 329 -10.44 -10.38 -0.01
CA ILE A 329 -11.76 -11.03 -0.07
C ILE A 329 -11.62 -12.56 0.14
N ASN A 330 -10.90 -13.23 -0.76
CA ASN A 330 -10.69 -14.69 -0.72
C ASN A 330 -9.27 -15.10 -0.27
N GLY A 331 -8.46 -14.12 0.14
CA GLY A 331 -7.09 -14.33 0.61
C GLY A 331 -7.02 -15.15 1.91
N LYS A 332 -6.11 -16.14 1.95
CA LYS A 332 -5.83 -16.94 3.16
C LYS A 332 -4.98 -16.22 4.20
N CYS A 333 -4.35 -15.12 3.80
CA CYS A 333 -3.47 -14.30 4.62
C CYS A 333 -4.26 -13.05 5.04
N PRO A 334 -4.69 -12.93 6.31
CA PRO A 334 -5.28 -11.69 6.80
C PRO A 334 -4.22 -10.60 6.90
N TYR A 335 -4.56 -9.42 6.37
CA TYR A 335 -3.80 -8.19 6.54
C TYR A 335 -4.06 -7.63 7.94
N ILE A 336 -3.05 -7.63 8.80
CA ILE A 336 -3.18 -7.09 10.16
C ILE A 336 -2.53 -5.71 10.22
N GLY A 337 -3.36 -4.70 10.52
CA GLY A 337 -2.92 -3.34 10.80
C GLY A 337 -2.72 -3.15 12.31
N HIS A 338 -1.61 -2.53 12.69
CA HIS A 338 -1.26 -2.20 14.07
C HIS A 338 -1.55 -0.73 14.35
N GLN A 339 -2.42 -0.44 15.32
CA GLN A 339 -2.69 0.90 15.80
C GLN A 339 -1.40 1.51 16.35
N CYS A 340 -0.96 2.65 15.81
CA CYS A 340 0.29 3.26 16.23
C CYS A 340 0.29 4.79 15.99
N PRO A 341 0.99 5.60 16.81
CA PRO A 341 1.04 7.05 16.61
C PRO A 341 1.76 7.47 15.33
N SER A 342 2.66 6.63 14.79
CA SER A 342 3.38 6.88 13.54
C SER A 342 3.90 5.58 12.92
N TYR A 343 4.12 5.61 11.61
CA TYR A 343 4.76 4.50 10.87
C TYR A 343 6.16 4.17 11.41
N GLN A 344 6.93 5.17 11.86
CA GLN A 344 8.25 4.92 12.46
C GLN A 344 8.12 4.12 13.77
N HIS A 345 7.15 4.45 14.63
CA HIS A 345 6.92 3.66 15.85
C HIS A 345 6.49 2.22 15.56
N PHE A 346 5.79 2.00 14.44
CA PHE A 346 5.47 0.66 13.95
C PHE A 346 6.73 -0.08 13.46
N LEU A 347 7.58 0.55 12.64
CA LEU A 347 8.86 -0.03 12.19
C LEU A 347 9.81 -0.33 13.36
N ASP A 348 9.86 0.53 14.39
CA ASP A 348 10.63 0.34 15.62
C ASP A 348 10.08 -0.83 16.50
N GLY A 349 8.96 -1.45 16.12
CA GLY A 349 8.33 -2.54 16.86
C GLY A 349 7.61 -2.14 18.15
N LYS A 350 7.39 -0.83 18.39
CA LYS A 350 6.75 -0.29 19.61
C LYS A 350 5.26 -0.64 19.71
N CYS A 351 4.62 -0.92 18.58
CA CYS A 351 3.17 -1.23 18.46
C CYS A 351 2.89 -2.68 18.01
N PHE A 352 3.87 -3.59 18.14
CA PHE A 352 3.82 -4.92 17.51
C PHE A 352 2.87 -5.92 18.20
N HIS A 353 2.56 -5.73 19.48
CA HIS A 353 1.72 -6.66 20.24
C HIS A 353 0.25 -6.28 20.14
N CYS A 354 -0.61 -7.21 19.71
CA CYS A 354 -1.94 -6.83 19.24
C CYS A 354 -2.93 -6.36 20.32
N GLY A 355 -2.90 -6.90 21.55
CA GLY A 355 -3.76 -6.45 22.66
C GLY A 355 -5.20 -6.13 22.25
N HIS A 356 -5.57 -4.85 22.30
CA HIS A 356 -6.78 -4.27 21.69
C HIS A 356 -6.50 -3.38 20.44
N GLY A 357 -5.23 -3.18 20.07
CA GLY A 357 -4.78 -2.25 19.02
C GLY A 357 -4.41 -2.91 17.69
N CYS A 358 -5.06 -4.01 17.30
CA CYS A 358 -4.92 -4.61 15.96
C CYS A 358 -6.27 -4.75 15.27
N ALA A 359 -6.32 -4.40 13.99
CA ALA A 359 -7.50 -4.54 13.14
C ALA A 359 -7.14 -5.30 11.85
N VAL A 360 -8.13 -5.97 11.25
CA VAL A 360 -7.99 -6.64 9.95
C VAL A 360 -8.27 -5.62 8.85
N MET A 361 -7.37 -5.46 7.89
CA MET A 361 -7.58 -4.57 6.74
C MET A 361 -8.33 -5.29 5.62
N GLY A 362 -9.27 -4.58 4.97
CA GLY A 362 -9.96 -5.03 3.76
C GLY A 362 -11.30 -5.70 4.03
N PHE A 363 -11.66 -6.69 3.22
CA PHE A 363 -13.02 -7.25 3.19
C PHE A 363 -13.49 -7.74 4.57
N HIS A 364 -12.61 -8.29 5.40
CA HIS A 364 -12.91 -8.82 6.74
C HIS A 364 -12.69 -7.81 7.88
N ALA A 365 -12.64 -6.50 7.62
CA ALA A 365 -12.40 -5.49 8.67
C ALA A 365 -13.48 -5.43 9.76
N ASP A 366 -14.71 -5.83 9.43
CA ASP A 366 -15.82 -6.09 10.35
C ASP A 366 -15.54 -7.21 11.37
N SER A 367 -14.57 -8.10 11.11
CA SER A 367 -14.14 -9.13 12.07
C SER A 367 -13.11 -8.63 13.10
N SER A 368 -12.71 -7.34 13.05
CA SER A 368 -11.65 -6.80 13.90
C SER A 368 -11.99 -6.84 15.40
N PRO A 369 -11.05 -7.24 16.28
CA PRO A 369 -11.23 -7.12 17.73
C PRO A 369 -11.41 -5.66 18.16
N GLY A 370 -12.15 -5.42 19.24
CA GLY A 370 -12.41 -4.07 19.76
C GLY A 370 -13.62 -3.37 19.12
N LEU A 371 -14.10 -3.87 17.97
CA LEU A 371 -15.47 -3.65 17.54
C LEU A 371 -16.40 -4.48 18.48
N ILE A 372 -17.20 -3.81 19.32
CA ILE A 372 -18.26 -4.44 20.12
C ILE A 372 -19.29 -5.11 19.21
N THR A 373 -19.25 -6.44 19.16
CA THR A 373 -20.46 -7.21 18.83
C THR A 373 -21.41 -7.14 20.02
N ASN A 374 -22.61 -6.58 19.83
CA ASN A 374 -23.72 -6.80 20.76
C ASN A 374 -23.96 -8.31 20.82
N LYS A 375 -23.66 -8.92 21.96
CA LYS A 375 -23.56 -10.39 22.08
C LYS A 375 -24.72 -11.02 22.82
N ASP A 376 -25.80 -10.26 22.97
CA ASP A 376 -27.02 -10.62 23.67
C ASP A 376 -28.15 -10.87 22.67
N ASN A 377 -27.98 -11.88 21.80
CA ASN A 377 -29.01 -12.78 21.25
C ASN A 377 -28.37 -13.73 20.21
N GLU A 378 -28.76 -15.01 20.20
CA GLU A 378 -28.12 -16.06 19.38
C GLU A 378 -28.54 -16.09 17.89
N THR A 379 -28.96 -14.96 17.33
CA THR A 379 -29.33 -14.83 15.91
C THR A 379 -28.85 -13.50 15.34
N GLU A 380 -28.16 -13.60 14.20
CA GLU A 380 -27.71 -12.53 13.30
C GLU A 380 -26.39 -11.81 13.67
N ASN A 381 -25.64 -11.41 12.65
CA ASN A 381 -24.24 -10.98 12.74
C ASN A 381 -24.15 -9.45 12.87
N GLU A 382 -24.33 -8.92 14.07
CA GLU A 382 -24.19 -7.47 14.31
C GLU A 382 -22.82 -7.10 14.89
N VAL A 383 -22.22 -6.04 14.33
CA VAL A 383 -20.92 -5.47 14.72
C VAL A 383 -21.09 -3.97 14.89
N TYR A 384 -20.74 -3.46 16.07
CA TYR A 384 -20.70 -2.04 16.43
C TYR A 384 -19.32 -1.68 17.01
N PRO A 385 -18.97 -0.40 17.20
CA PRO A 385 -17.84 0.01 18.05
C PRO A 385 -18.28 0.28 19.51
N SER A 386 -17.37 0.15 20.49
CA SER A 386 -17.58 0.72 21.84
C SER A 386 -17.50 2.24 21.82
N GLU A 387 -18.39 2.90 22.55
CA GLU A 387 -18.23 4.23 23.18
C GLU A 387 -17.28 5.22 22.45
N GLU A 388 -17.63 5.53 21.21
CA GLU A 388 -17.50 6.82 20.48
C GLU A 388 -16.17 7.62 20.44
N GLN A 389 -15.07 7.27 21.10
CA GLN A 389 -13.91 8.19 21.18
C GLN A 389 -12.47 7.64 21.00
N GLU A 390 -12.17 6.34 21.18
CA GLU A 390 -10.76 5.88 21.06
C GLU A 390 -10.31 5.41 19.66
N THR A 391 -11.23 5.08 18.75
CA THR A 391 -10.90 4.56 17.40
C THR A 391 -10.96 5.61 16.29
N ILE A 392 -11.80 6.64 16.41
CA ILE A 392 -11.96 7.67 15.37
C ILE A 392 -10.67 8.47 15.23
N GLY A 393 -10.08 8.43 14.03
CA GLY A 393 -8.77 9.06 13.75
C GLY A 393 -7.55 8.19 14.10
N ALA A 394 -7.75 6.96 14.59
CA ALA A 394 -6.67 6.03 14.87
C ALA A 394 -6.04 5.47 13.58
N LYS A 395 -4.70 5.45 13.52
CA LYS A 395 -3.95 5.01 12.34
C LYS A 395 -3.40 3.60 12.52
N TYR A 396 -3.75 2.71 11.60
CA TYR A 396 -3.32 1.32 11.58
C TYR A 396 -2.24 1.12 10.51
N PHE A 397 -1.04 0.68 10.92
CA PHE A 397 0.09 0.50 10.02
C PHE A 397 0.39 -0.98 9.78
N LEU A 398 0.77 -1.29 8.53
CA LEU A 398 1.19 -2.60 8.06
C LEU A 398 2.09 -2.43 6.84
N ASN A 399 2.75 -3.51 6.42
CA ASN A 399 3.61 -3.55 5.23
C ASN A 399 3.12 -4.68 4.32
N THR A 400 3.24 -4.48 3.01
CA THR A 400 2.78 -5.43 1.98
C THR A 400 3.91 -5.69 0.98
N GLY A 401 3.85 -6.82 0.26
CA GLY A 401 4.82 -7.17 -0.77
C GLY A 401 4.73 -6.26 -2.01
N LYS A 402 5.73 -6.38 -2.90
CA LYS A 402 5.78 -5.69 -4.21
C LYS A 402 4.75 -6.22 -5.21
N GLU A 403 4.54 -7.54 -5.18
CA GLU A 403 3.76 -8.32 -6.15
C GLU A 403 2.77 -9.24 -5.42
N LEU A 404 1.86 -9.88 -6.16
CA LEU A 404 0.91 -10.85 -5.61
C LEU A 404 1.62 -12.12 -5.13
N PRO A 405 1.26 -12.70 -3.96
CA PRO A 405 0.34 -12.16 -2.96
C PRO A 405 0.95 -10.97 -2.22
N TYR A 406 0.21 -9.84 -2.15
CA TYR A 406 0.68 -8.65 -1.46
C TYR A 406 0.67 -8.83 0.06
N CYS A 407 -0.14 -9.74 0.60
CA CYS A 407 -0.14 -10.02 2.04
C CYS A 407 1.22 -10.58 2.49
N GLN A 408 1.69 -10.09 3.64
CA GLN A 408 2.97 -10.50 4.24
C GLN A 408 2.77 -10.87 5.70
N ARG A 409 3.69 -11.66 6.25
CA ARG A 409 3.81 -11.92 7.68
C ARG A 409 4.85 -10.99 8.30
N HIS A 410 4.48 -10.36 9.40
CA HIS A 410 5.33 -9.47 10.18
C HIS A 410 6.10 -10.24 11.25
N TYR A 411 7.39 -9.93 11.34
CA TYR A 411 8.31 -10.46 12.33
C TYR A 411 9.04 -9.28 12.98
N LYS A 412 9.05 -9.21 14.32
CA LYS A 412 9.84 -8.21 15.05
C LYS A 412 11.14 -8.85 15.50
N VAL A 413 12.26 -8.35 15.01
CA VAL A 413 13.61 -8.82 15.35
C VAL A 413 14.27 -7.79 16.25
N SER A 414 14.65 -8.19 17.45
CA SER A 414 15.39 -7.37 18.42
C SER A 414 16.78 -7.94 18.66
N ILE A 415 17.81 -7.18 18.32
CA ILE A 415 19.22 -7.55 18.40
C ILE A 415 19.81 -6.80 19.60
N HIS A 416 20.20 -7.54 20.65
CA HIS A 416 20.84 -6.97 21.82
C HIS A 416 22.36 -6.97 21.63
N LEU A 417 22.96 -5.79 21.56
CA LEU A 417 24.39 -5.61 21.29
C LEU A 417 25.19 -5.75 22.58
N ALA A 418 26.38 -6.34 22.49
CA ALA A 418 27.36 -6.38 23.57
C ALA A 418 28.34 -5.21 23.46
N ASN A 419 28.99 -4.87 24.57
CA ASN A 419 30.04 -3.83 24.61
C ASN A 419 31.31 -4.39 25.31
N PRO A 420 32.07 -5.27 24.64
CA PRO A 420 33.31 -5.80 25.18
C PRO A 420 34.43 -4.76 25.18
N LYS A 421 35.40 -4.91 26.09
CA LYS A 421 36.59 -4.04 26.17
C LYS A 421 37.38 -4.12 24.86
N GLY A 422 37.36 -3.05 24.07
CA GLY A 422 37.99 -2.97 22.75
C GLY A 422 37.01 -2.91 21.57
N ALA A 423 35.70 -3.00 21.80
CA ALA A 423 34.71 -2.63 20.79
C ALA A 423 34.72 -1.11 20.53
N GLU A 424 34.46 -0.72 19.28
CA GLU A 424 34.13 0.67 18.98
C GLU A 424 32.80 1.08 19.62
N SER A 425 32.66 2.35 19.99
CA SER A 425 31.42 2.86 20.60
C SER A 425 30.18 2.66 19.72
N TRP A 426 30.36 2.70 18.41
CA TRP A 426 29.34 2.42 17.41
C TRP A 426 29.96 1.88 16.12
N VAL A 427 29.17 1.16 15.33
CA VAL A 427 29.49 0.69 13.98
C VAL A 427 28.33 0.98 13.03
N GLN A 428 28.54 0.90 11.72
CA GLN A 428 27.47 1.08 10.73
C GLN A 428 27.59 0.07 9.58
N GLY A 429 26.46 -0.31 8.99
CA GLY A 429 26.45 -1.35 7.96
C GLY A 429 25.07 -1.95 7.71
N PHE A 430 25.07 -3.10 7.06
CA PHE A 430 23.88 -3.82 6.61
C PHE A 430 23.72 -5.12 7.41
N LEU A 431 22.47 -5.47 7.72
CA LEU A 431 22.11 -6.65 8.49
C LEU A 431 21.17 -7.55 7.67
N LYS A 432 21.48 -8.84 7.61
CA LYS A 432 20.59 -9.86 7.02
C LYS A 432 20.37 -11.00 7.99
N VAL A 433 19.16 -11.53 8.03
CA VAL A 433 18.77 -12.60 8.96
C VAL A 433 18.21 -13.81 8.23
N THR A 434 18.58 -14.99 8.70
CA THR A 434 18.00 -16.27 8.33
C THR A 434 17.28 -16.83 9.55
N LEU A 435 15.97 -17.04 9.44
CA LEU A 435 15.09 -17.52 10.51
C LEU A 435 14.74 -18.99 10.26
N MET A 436 14.91 -19.85 11.26
CA MET A 436 14.62 -21.29 11.16
C MET A 436 13.65 -21.74 12.26
N SER A 437 12.48 -22.22 11.86
CA SER A 437 11.50 -22.91 12.73
C SER A 437 11.56 -24.43 12.51
N GLU A 438 10.72 -25.18 13.21
CA GLU A 438 10.51 -26.61 12.94
C GLU A 438 9.75 -26.87 11.63
N LYS A 439 9.03 -25.87 11.10
CA LYS A 439 8.16 -26.01 9.93
C LYS A 439 8.71 -25.36 8.65
N GLY A 440 9.74 -24.50 8.75
CA GLY A 440 10.29 -23.81 7.60
C GLY A 440 11.56 -23.00 7.87
N VAL A 441 12.10 -22.41 6.81
CA VAL A 441 13.30 -21.56 6.85
C VAL A 441 13.11 -20.36 5.93
N ILE A 442 13.26 -19.15 6.47
CA ILE A 442 13.43 -17.92 5.68
C ILE A 442 14.93 -17.61 5.63
N ARG A 443 15.49 -17.34 4.44
CA ARG A 443 16.92 -17.06 4.27
C ARG A 443 17.14 -15.62 3.81
N GLY A 444 18.17 -14.97 4.38
CA GLY A 444 18.69 -13.70 3.88
C GLY A 444 17.69 -12.53 3.87
N MET A 445 16.71 -12.53 4.78
CA MET A 445 15.78 -11.42 4.98
C MET A 445 16.56 -10.16 5.38
N ASP A 446 16.36 -9.05 4.67
CA ASP A 446 17.06 -7.80 4.95
C ASP A 446 16.44 -7.09 6.16
N LEU A 447 17.30 -6.71 7.12
CA LEU A 447 16.94 -5.89 8.30
C LEU A 447 17.31 -4.40 8.11
N THR A 448 17.82 -4.05 6.93
CA THR A 448 18.34 -2.74 6.52
C THR A 448 17.91 -2.37 5.08
N PRO A 449 16.63 -2.53 4.69
CA PRO A 449 16.23 -2.45 3.28
C PRO A 449 16.31 -1.05 2.66
N THR A 450 16.37 0.01 3.46
CA THR A 450 16.38 1.40 2.98
C THR A 450 17.77 2.02 2.93
N ASN A 451 18.63 1.72 3.90
CA ASN A 451 20.01 2.22 3.99
C ASN A 451 20.78 1.43 5.07
N TYR A 452 22.08 1.70 5.22
CA TYR A 452 22.86 1.25 6.36
C TYR A 452 22.22 1.68 7.69
N VAL A 453 22.36 0.85 8.72
CA VAL A 453 22.00 1.18 10.10
C VAL A 453 23.24 1.53 10.90
N LYS A 454 23.13 2.54 11.77
CA LYS A 454 24.14 2.85 12.80
C LYS A 454 23.75 2.17 14.11
N LEU A 455 24.69 1.44 14.71
CA LEU A 455 24.48 0.57 15.86
C LEU A 455 25.44 0.93 16.98
N GLU A 456 24.94 1.24 18.18
CA GLU A 456 25.75 1.60 19.33
C GLU A 456 25.96 0.39 20.25
N HIS A 457 27.21 0.04 20.54
CA HIS A 457 27.52 -1.19 21.29
C HIS A 457 27.05 -1.10 22.74
N GLY A 458 26.31 -2.13 23.18
CA GLY A 458 25.62 -2.15 24.47
C GLY A 458 24.16 -1.67 24.45
N THR A 459 23.66 -1.18 23.30
CA THR A 459 22.24 -0.87 23.11
C THR A 459 21.46 -2.05 22.52
N SER A 460 20.19 -1.85 22.17
CA SER A 460 19.36 -2.84 21.48
C SER A 460 18.75 -2.22 20.23
N TYR A 461 18.85 -2.92 19.10
CA TYR A 461 18.25 -2.52 17.83
C TYR A 461 17.03 -3.40 17.55
N THR A 462 15.86 -2.80 17.39
CA THR A 462 14.61 -3.50 17.10
C THR A 462 14.03 -3.00 15.79
N ILE A 463 13.61 -3.93 14.92
CA ILE A 463 12.93 -3.62 13.67
C ILE A 463 11.83 -4.63 13.36
N VAL A 464 10.75 -4.15 12.74
CA VAL A 464 9.69 -4.96 12.13
C VAL A 464 9.98 -5.16 10.65
N VAL A 465 9.99 -6.41 10.22
CA VAL A 465 10.28 -6.86 8.86
C VAL A 465 9.21 -7.84 8.37
N THR A 466 9.09 -7.97 7.06
CA THR A 466 8.01 -8.72 6.40
C THR A 466 8.51 -9.80 5.45
N HIS A 467 7.75 -10.89 5.34
CA HIS A 467 8.00 -11.97 4.39
C HIS A 467 6.70 -12.69 3.99
N PRO A 468 6.54 -13.19 2.75
CA PRO A 468 5.28 -13.82 2.31
C PRO A 468 5.03 -15.18 2.97
N MET A 469 6.09 -15.90 3.35
CA MET A 469 5.97 -17.19 4.04
C MET A 469 5.76 -17.02 5.55
N ASP A 470 4.75 -17.71 6.06
CA ASP A 470 4.49 -17.95 7.48
C ASP A 470 5.37 -19.10 7.99
N LEU A 471 6.26 -18.82 8.94
CA LEU A 471 7.19 -19.82 9.48
C LEU A 471 6.55 -20.83 10.42
N GLY A 472 5.40 -20.51 11.01
CA GLY A 472 4.62 -21.39 11.88
C GLY A 472 5.35 -22.01 13.07
N GLY A 473 5.11 -21.50 14.28
CA GLY A 473 5.63 -22.07 15.53
C GLY A 473 7.02 -21.54 15.89
N LYS A 474 7.60 -22.05 16.98
CA LYS A 474 8.75 -21.41 17.64
C LYS A 474 10.00 -21.39 16.75
N ILE A 475 10.66 -20.23 16.66
CA ILE A 475 11.99 -20.10 16.01
C ILE A 475 13.03 -20.80 16.89
N ARG A 476 13.77 -21.75 16.31
CA ARG A 476 14.78 -22.59 17.00
C ARG A 476 16.21 -22.13 16.74
N LYS A 477 16.48 -21.61 15.55
CA LYS A 477 17.78 -21.07 15.15
C LYS A 477 17.59 -19.77 14.37
N VAL A 478 18.50 -18.84 14.61
CA VAL A 478 18.69 -17.62 13.82
C VAL A 478 20.14 -17.55 13.37
N GLU A 479 20.37 -17.14 12.13
CA GLU A 479 21.70 -16.78 11.63
C GLU A 479 21.66 -15.31 11.20
N LEU A 480 22.52 -14.50 11.81
CA LEU A 480 22.64 -13.06 11.54
C LEU A 480 23.93 -12.81 10.76
N SER A 481 23.83 -12.06 9.67
CA SER A 481 24.94 -11.66 8.78
C SER A 481 25.15 -10.15 8.85
N TRP A 482 26.42 -9.73 8.79
CA TRP A 482 26.85 -8.34 8.93
C TRP A 482 27.79 -7.92 7.79
N GLU A 483 27.54 -6.78 7.16
CA GLU A 483 28.45 -6.14 6.21
C GLU A 483 28.67 -4.68 6.61
N TYR A 484 29.91 -4.30 6.91
CA TYR A 484 30.27 -2.97 7.40
C TYR A 484 30.29 -1.93 6.26
N ASP A 485 29.66 -0.77 6.46
CA ASP A 485 29.61 0.30 5.45
C ASP A 485 30.68 1.38 5.67
N MET A 486 31.56 1.53 4.67
CA MET A 486 32.66 2.50 4.68
C MET A 486 32.28 3.80 3.97
N ASN A 487 31.71 4.76 4.71
CA ASN A 487 31.51 6.11 4.18
C ASN A 487 32.85 6.87 4.13
N VAL A 488 33.30 7.24 2.93
CA VAL A 488 34.54 8.00 2.68
C VAL A 488 34.39 9.49 3.03
N LEU A 489 33.16 10.01 3.05
CA LEU A 489 32.86 11.40 3.41
C LEU A 489 32.76 11.64 4.92
N GLU A 490 32.78 10.58 5.72
CA GLU A 490 32.82 10.62 7.18
C GLU A 490 34.18 10.09 7.69
N PRO A 491 35.11 10.97 8.11
CA PRO A 491 36.45 10.55 8.52
C PRO A 491 36.52 9.56 9.70
N ARG A 492 35.40 9.36 10.42
CA ARG A 492 35.29 8.40 11.53
C ARG A 492 34.89 6.98 11.08
N SER A 493 34.36 6.79 9.87
CA SER A 493 34.08 5.46 9.30
C SER A 493 35.19 4.91 8.39
N LEU A 494 36.20 5.74 8.07
CA LEU A 494 37.36 5.38 7.27
C LEU A 494 38.28 4.39 8.01
N CYS A 495 38.00 3.11 7.82
CA CYS A 495 38.61 2.01 8.55
C CYS A 495 39.90 1.51 7.87
N ILE A 496 41.02 2.24 8.04
CA ILE A 496 42.27 1.99 7.28
C ILE A 496 43.30 1.10 8.04
N LEU A 497 43.38 1.17 9.38
CA LEU A 497 44.34 0.34 10.17
C LEU A 497 43.90 -0.06 11.60
N TRP A 498 43.18 0.80 12.34
CA TRP A 498 42.97 0.65 13.80
C TRP A 498 41.49 0.80 14.22
N CYS A 499 40.61 0.02 13.59
CA CYS A 499 39.16 0.18 13.70
C CYS A 499 38.51 -1.19 13.85
N ASN A 500 37.53 -1.29 14.76
CA ASN A 500 36.82 -2.53 15.03
C ASN A 500 35.52 -2.55 14.19
N ASP A 501 35.62 -3.05 12.96
CA ASP A 501 34.50 -3.21 12.00
C ASP A 501 33.49 -4.31 12.36
N ARG A 502 33.70 -4.96 13.52
CA ARG A 502 32.97 -6.13 13.97
C ARG A 502 31.73 -5.76 14.78
N LEU A 503 30.67 -6.54 14.59
CA LEU A 503 29.46 -6.41 15.36
C LEU A 503 29.45 -7.40 16.53
N TYR A 504 29.25 -6.89 17.75
CA TYR A 504 29.17 -7.72 18.95
C TYR A 504 27.71 -7.90 19.40
N VAL A 505 27.20 -9.13 19.38
CA VAL A 505 25.78 -9.44 19.61
C VAL A 505 25.61 -10.43 20.77
N LYS A 506 24.91 -10.02 21.82
CA LYS A 506 24.65 -10.84 23.02
C LYS A 506 23.61 -11.92 22.76
N ASN A 507 22.45 -11.53 22.24
CA ASN A 507 21.33 -12.41 21.91
C ASN A 507 20.38 -11.72 20.93
N VAL A 508 19.55 -12.52 20.25
CA VAL A 508 18.51 -12.05 19.33
C VAL A 508 17.16 -12.54 19.85
N ILE A 509 16.16 -11.67 19.90
CA ILE A 509 14.77 -12.02 20.17
C ILE A 509 13.99 -11.88 18.86
N VAL A 510 13.20 -12.88 18.51
CA VAL A 510 12.28 -12.85 17.36
C VAL A 510 10.88 -13.10 17.86
N ASP A 511 10.01 -12.10 17.69
CA ASP A 511 8.59 -12.22 17.96
C ASP A 511 7.85 -12.37 16.63
N GLN A 512 6.94 -13.35 16.57
CA GLN A 512 6.05 -13.58 15.43
C GLN A 512 4.69 -12.94 15.71
N MET A 513 4.08 -12.33 14.69
CA MET A 513 2.73 -11.78 14.80
C MET A 513 1.70 -12.91 14.96
N GLU A 514 0.97 -12.94 16.08
CA GLU A 514 -0.20 -13.81 16.26
C GLU A 514 -1.48 -13.14 15.74
N LEU A 515 -2.42 -13.96 15.25
CA LEU A 515 -3.78 -13.51 14.98
C LEU A 515 -4.59 -13.53 16.28
N PRO A 516 -5.36 -12.45 16.59
CA PRO A 516 -6.26 -12.42 17.73
C PRO A 516 -7.39 -13.45 17.54
N SER A 517 -7.17 -14.67 18.04
CA SER A 517 -8.17 -15.74 18.03
C SER A 517 -9.12 -15.57 19.21
N ARG A 518 -10.40 -15.29 18.93
CA ARG A 518 -11.47 -15.27 19.95
C ARG A 518 -11.39 -16.51 20.85
N GLY A 519 -11.08 -16.30 22.13
CA GLY A 519 -11.18 -17.32 23.19
C GLY A 519 -9.97 -18.23 23.42
N LYS A 520 -8.81 -18.01 22.77
CA LYS A 520 -7.55 -18.69 23.14
C LYS A 520 -6.64 -17.74 23.93
N ARG A 521 -5.97 -18.24 24.97
CA ARG A 521 -4.91 -17.49 25.65
C ARG A 521 -3.83 -17.16 24.61
N ASN A 522 -3.39 -15.90 24.54
CA ASN A 522 -2.25 -15.50 23.72
C ASN A 522 -1.05 -16.39 24.07
N VAL A 523 -0.43 -17.00 23.06
CA VAL A 523 0.77 -17.81 23.24
C VAL A 523 1.90 -17.06 22.55
N ASP A 524 2.45 -16.07 23.26
CA ASP A 524 3.56 -15.26 22.75
C ASP A 524 4.67 -16.16 22.19
N PHE A 525 4.75 -16.24 20.86
CA PHE A 525 5.83 -16.95 20.13
C PHE A 525 7.12 -16.11 20.12
N SER A 526 7.46 -15.53 21.27
CA SER A 526 8.71 -14.84 21.51
C SER A 526 9.83 -15.87 21.66
N SER A 527 10.77 -15.83 20.71
CA SER A 527 11.93 -16.70 20.67
C SER A 527 13.18 -15.90 21.02
N LYS A 528 13.67 -16.03 22.26
CA LYS A 528 15.02 -15.57 22.64
C LYS A 528 16.06 -16.60 22.25
N LEU A 529 17.06 -16.19 21.45
CA LEU A 529 18.13 -17.03 20.93
C LEU A 529 19.51 -16.50 21.33
N CYS A 530 20.37 -17.38 21.81
CA CYS A 530 21.70 -17.06 22.35
C CYS A 530 22.81 -17.85 21.64
N THR A 531 24.06 -17.41 21.81
CA THR A 531 25.21 -18.21 21.38
C THR A 531 25.50 -19.33 22.38
N PRO A 532 25.78 -20.58 21.94
CA PRO A 532 26.16 -21.64 22.86
C PRO A 532 27.54 -21.36 23.46
N LYS A 533 27.62 -21.33 24.81
CA LYS A 533 28.88 -21.25 25.58
C LYS A 533 29.70 -19.96 25.41
N ARG A 534 29.13 -18.87 24.89
CA ARG A 534 29.77 -17.54 24.83
C ARG A 534 28.81 -16.48 25.41
N GLU A 535 29.36 -15.38 25.92
CA GLU A 535 28.54 -14.24 26.36
C GLU A 535 27.99 -13.43 25.18
N PHE A 536 28.73 -13.39 24.06
CA PHE A 536 28.34 -12.72 22.83
C PHE A 536 28.91 -13.46 21.60
N ALA A 537 28.24 -13.27 20.45
CA ALA A 537 28.81 -13.47 19.13
C ALA A 537 29.67 -12.26 18.75
N GLU A 538 30.76 -12.53 18.06
CA GLU A 538 31.57 -11.53 17.37
C GLU A 538 31.43 -11.83 15.87
N ILE A 539 30.89 -10.88 15.12
CA ILE A 539 30.62 -11.03 13.68
C ILE A 539 31.58 -10.10 12.93
N PRO A 540 32.59 -10.63 12.22
CA PRO A 540 33.46 -9.80 11.40
C PRO A 540 32.70 -9.26 10.18
N ASN A 541 33.24 -8.25 9.52
CA ASN A 541 32.70 -7.76 8.25
C ASN A 541 32.57 -8.89 7.21
N ARG A 542 31.39 -9.00 6.58
CA ARG A 542 30.95 -10.09 5.69
C ARG A 542 30.89 -11.47 6.36
N GLY A 543 30.83 -11.51 7.68
CA GLY A 543 30.64 -12.72 8.48
C GLY A 543 29.18 -12.97 8.87
N SER A 544 28.90 -14.17 9.38
CA SER A 544 27.65 -14.52 10.05
C SER A 544 27.87 -15.21 11.40
N ALA A 545 26.87 -15.16 12.26
CA ALA A 545 26.83 -15.91 13.52
C ALA A 545 25.47 -16.57 13.76
N SER A 546 25.50 -17.77 14.36
CA SER A 546 24.31 -18.57 14.67
C SER A 546 23.92 -18.47 16.15
N PHE A 547 22.63 -18.27 16.39
CA PHE A 547 21.98 -18.19 17.70
C PHE A 547 20.90 -19.29 17.80
N TYR A 548 20.75 -19.86 18.99
CA TYR A 548 19.88 -21.02 19.26
C TYR A 548 18.98 -20.75 20.46
N ASP A 549 17.79 -21.36 20.49
CA ASP A 549 16.77 -21.13 21.53
C ASP A 549 17.09 -21.72 22.92
N ASN A 550 18.26 -22.33 23.09
CA ASN A 550 18.71 -23.03 24.28
C ASN A 550 19.64 -22.17 25.17
N CYS A 551 19.24 -20.92 25.42
CA CYS A 551 19.92 -19.95 26.27
C CYS A 551 20.18 -20.48 27.71
N GLY A 552 21.31 -21.15 27.93
CA GLY A 552 21.81 -21.54 29.26
C GLY A 552 21.93 -23.04 29.53
N SER A 553 21.53 -23.93 28.61
CA SER A 553 21.78 -25.36 28.80
C SER A 553 23.20 -25.75 28.35
N THR A 554 24.02 -26.20 29.30
CA THR A 554 25.16 -27.05 28.96
C THR A 554 24.63 -28.28 28.21
N PRO A 555 25.19 -28.66 27.04
CA PRO A 555 24.88 -29.97 26.49
C PRO A 555 25.35 -31.01 27.50
N ASN A 556 24.44 -31.87 27.97
CA ASN A 556 24.80 -32.97 28.84
C ASN A 556 25.91 -33.77 28.18
N LYS A 557 27.09 -33.82 28.83
CA LYS A 557 28.04 -34.91 28.61
C LYS A 557 27.39 -36.19 29.12
N HIS A 558 26.46 -36.78 28.36
CA HIS A 558 26.08 -38.19 28.37
C HIS A 558 25.00 -38.46 27.32
N SER A 559 25.44 -38.49 26.06
CA SER A 559 24.80 -39.28 24.99
C SER A 559 25.88 -39.76 24.02
N ASN A 560 26.79 -40.59 24.55
CA ASN A 560 27.60 -41.49 23.72
C ASN A 560 26.67 -42.52 23.08
N VAL A 561 26.01 -42.13 21.99
CA VAL A 561 25.52 -43.11 21.01
C VAL A 561 26.76 -43.61 20.28
N LEU A 562 27.26 -44.78 20.68
CA LEU A 562 28.33 -45.45 19.96
C LEU A 562 27.86 -45.73 18.52
N ILE A 563 28.44 -45.02 17.55
CA ILE A 563 28.48 -45.51 16.18
C ILE A 563 29.51 -46.64 16.17
N SER A 564 29.01 -47.88 16.30
CA SER A 564 29.80 -49.09 16.19
C SER A 564 30.37 -49.22 14.78
N THR A 565 31.66 -48.92 14.61
CA THR A 565 32.42 -49.29 13.40
C THR A 565 32.76 -50.77 13.42
N ASN A 566 31.81 -51.63 13.04
CA ASN A 566 32.12 -53.03 12.78
C ASN A 566 32.74 -53.16 11.39
N ALA A 567 34.06 -53.37 11.36
CA ALA A 567 34.73 -53.90 10.19
C ALA A 567 34.23 -55.34 9.93
N ALA A 568 33.80 -55.62 8.70
CA ALA A 568 33.41 -56.95 8.27
C ALA A 568 34.27 -57.38 7.07
N SER A 569 35.05 -58.42 7.31
CA SER A 569 36.07 -59.01 6.46
C SER A 569 35.62 -59.28 5.01
N VAL A 570 36.53 -59.03 4.06
CA VAL A 570 36.43 -59.58 2.70
C VAL A 570 36.52 -61.10 2.79
N THR A 571 35.55 -61.82 2.23
CA THR A 571 35.63 -63.27 1.99
C THR A 571 35.14 -63.56 0.58
N ILE A 572 36.03 -64.11 -0.25
CA ILE A 572 35.71 -64.55 -1.61
C ILE A 572 35.05 -65.92 -1.50
N LEU A 573 33.82 -66.07 -2.00
CA LEU A 573 33.26 -67.37 -2.34
C LEU A 573 32.47 -67.31 -3.65
N ASN A 574 32.67 -68.35 -4.45
CA ASN A 574 32.31 -68.45 -5.85
C ASN A 574 31.07 -69.35 -5.99
N THR A 575 29.99 -68.94 -6.65
CA THR A 575 28.94 -69.88 -7.13
C THR A 575 28.06 -69.30 -8.24
N GLN A 576 28.31 -69.79 -9.45
CA GLN A 576 27.35 -70.24 -10.48
C GLN A 576 25.88 -69.74 -10.51
N ASN A 577 25.55 -69.23 -11.71
CA ASN A 577 24.48 -69.69 -12.61
C ASN A 577 23.06 -69.07 -12.65
N ARG A 578 22.64 -68.92 -13.91
CA ARG A 578 21.27 -68.86 -14.47
C ARG A 578 20.38 -67.65 -14.15
N LEU A 579 20.32 -66.75 -15.14
CA LEU A 579 19.15 -66.68 -16.04
C LEU A 579 19.57 -66.26 -17.47
N LYS A 580 19.24 -67.09 -18.47
CA LYS A 580 19.07 -66.69 -19.89
C LYS A 580 17.67 -66.05 -20.01
N SER A 581 17.17 -65.32 -21.02
CA SER A 581 17.55 -64.91 -22.42
C SER A 581 16.56 -63.76 -22.79
N ASN A 582 16.63 -62.96 -23.88
CA ASN A 582 17.38 -62.88 -25.14
C ASN A 582 17.49 -61.36 -25.54
N VAL A 583 18.48 -60.86 -26.29
CA VAL A 583 18.65 -60.84 -27.78
C VAL A 583 17.49 -60.16 -28.52
N ILE A 584 17.69 -59.02 -29.20
CA ILE A 584 18.15 -58.81 -30.61
C ILE A 584 18.92 -57.45 -30.67
N ALA A 585 20.21 -57.31 -31.04
CA ALA A 585 20.92 -57.50 -32.33
C ALA A 585 20.48 -56.50 -33.45
N VAL A 586 21.10 -55.33 -33.63
CA VAL A 586 22.38 -55.03 -34.34
C VAL A 586 22.42 -55.42 -35.83
N HIS A 587 22.50 -54.41 -36.71
CA HIS A 587 23.28 -54.28 -37.98
C HIS A 587 22.74 -53.03 -38.73
N ALA A 588 23.38 -52.32 -39.65
CA ALA A 588 24.75 -51.99 -40.08
C ALA A 588 24.65 -51.41 -41.52
N LEU A 589 25.70 -50.76 -42.05
CA LEU A 589 25.79 -50.05 -43.35
C LEU A 589 25.00 -48.71 -43.44
N GLY A 590 25.48 -47.66 -44.13
CA GLY A 590 26.80 -47.42 -44.73
C GLY A 590 26.81 -46.33 -45.84
N LEU A 591 27.90 -45.55 -45.96
CA LEU A 591 28.22 -44.54 -47.02
C LEU A 591 27.33 -43.26 -47.04
N HIS A 592 27.76 -42.05 -47.46
CA HIS A 592 29.05 -41.54 -47.97
C HIS A 592 29.17 -39.98 -47.82
N ILE A 593 30.40 -39.48 -47.55
CA ILE A 593 31.08 -38.26 -48.12
C ILE A 593 30.24 -36.95 -48.33
N THR A 594 30.55 -35.79 -47.71
CA THR A 594 31.70 -34.91 -48.10
C THR A 594 32.29 -34.01 -46.98
N ARG A 595 33.63 -33.95 -47.00
CA ARG A 595 34.61 -32.97 -46.50
C ARG A 595 34.27 -31.46 -46.57
N ARG A 596 34.72 -30.71 -45.54
CA ARG A 596 35.83 -29.72 -45.65
C ARG A 596 36.53 -29.51 -44.29
N ILE A 597 37.76 -28.99 -44.31
CA ILE A 597 38.76 -29.08 -43.22
C ILE A 597 39.26 -27.68 -42.80
N GLY A 598 39.38 -27.48 -41.48
CA GLY A 598 40.44 -26.66 -40.86
C GLY A 598 40.06 -25.23 -40.38
N SER A 599 40.77 -24.63 -39.41
CA SER A 599 41.77 -25.18 -38.47
C SER A 599 42.22 -24.16 -37.40
N TYR A 600 42.68 -24.65 -36.24
CA TYR A 600 43.71 -24.06 -35.34
C TYR A 600 43.43 -22.84 -34.41
N THR A 601 43.62 -23.12 -33.11
CA THR A 601 44.25 -22.32 -32.01
C THR A 601 43.67 -21.02 -31.43
N ALA A 602 43.54 -21.04 -30.09
CA ALA A 602 43.68 -19.89 -29.18
C ALA A 602 45.19 -19.67 -28.81
N PRO A 603 45.62 -18.57 -28.13
CA PRO A 603 45.29 -18.33 -26.71
C PRO A 603 45.12 -16.84 -26.28
N LYS A 604 44.98 -16.64 -24.96
CA LYS A 604 44.72 -15.40 -24.21
C LYS A 604 45.92 -14.43 -24.15
N PHE A 605 45.70 -13.11 -24.00
CA PHE A 605 46.18 -12.22 -22.90
C PHE A 605 46.06 -10.71 -23.21
N ALA A 606 45.39 -9.95 -22.32
CA ALA A 606 45.56 -8.51 -21.99
C ALA A 606 44.64 -8.24 -20.77
N ILE A 607 45.04 -7.81 -19.57
CA ILE A 607 45.94 -6.73 -19.09
C ILE A 607 45.41 -5.32 -19.40
N TRP A 608 45.29 -4.54 -18.32
CA TRP A 608 44.69 -3.21 -18.23
C TRP A 608 45.56 -2.09 -18.83
N THR A 609 44.90 -1.05 -19.34
CA THR A 609 45.42 0.33 -19.21
C THR A 609 44.28 1.33 -19.06
N ILE A 610 44.41 2.25 -18.10
CA ILE A 610 43.53 3.41 -17.89
C ILE A 610 44.13 4.60 -18.64
N THR A 611 43.31 5.36 -19.37
CA THR A 611 43.71 6.69 -19.87
C THR A 611 42.57 7.70 -19.71
N LEU A 612 42.76 8.67 -18.82
CA LEU A 612 41.97 9.91 -18.79
C LEU A 612 42.29 10.76 -20.03
N VAL A 613 41.28 11.39 -20.64
CA VAL A 613 41.49 12.52 -21.55
C VAL A 613 40.61 13.69 -21.15
N THR A 614 41.26 14.81 -20.82
CA THR A 614 40.65 16.10 -20.50
C THR A 614 41.04 17.16 -21.52
N ARG A 615 40.06 17.91 -22.07
CA ARG A 615 40.09 19.26 -22.70
C ARG A 615 38.73 19.44 -23.40
N LYS A 616 37.92 20.49 -23.29
CA LYS A 616 38.05 21.91 -22.83
C LYS A 616 38.74 22.88 -23.81
N ALA A 617 37.97 23.36 -24.80
CA ALA A 617 37.90 24.72 -25.39
C ALA A 617 36.85 24.66 -26.56
N LEU A 618 35.87 25.54 -26.81
CA LEU A 618 35.61 26.99 -26.63
C LEU A 618 35.69 27.76 -27.99
N MET A 619 34.85 28.80 -28.13
CA MET A 619 34.42 29.56 -29.33
C MET A 619 33.12 28.99 -29.93
N ILE A 620 31.97 29.69 -30.00
CA ILE A 620 31.64 31.11 -30.31
C ILE A 620 31.83 31.42 -31.79
N GLU A 621 30.71 31.50 -32.53
CA GLU A 621 30.37 32.68 -33.35
C GLU A 621 28.85 32.75 -33.61
N GLN A 622 28.34 33.97 -33.77
CA GLN A 622 26.95 34.30 -34.14
C GLN A 622 26.87 34.64 -35.65
N PHE A 623 25.69 35.08 -36.08
CA PHE A 623 25.23 35.39 -37.44
C PHE A 623 24.63 34.19 -38.19
N GLY A 624 23.50 34.32 -38.89
CA GLY A 624 22.65 35.50 -39.09
C GLY A 624 21.56 35.18 -40.12
N CYS A 625 20.47 35.95 -40.11
CA CYS A 625 19.29 35.85 -40.97
C CYS A 625 19.45 35.20 -42.35
N ASP A 626 18.42 34.45 -42.78
CA ASP A 626 17.80 34.77 -44.06
C ASP A 626 16.29 34.49 -44.11
N ARG A 627 15.61 35.11 -45.07
CA ARG A 627 14.14 35.20 -45.20
C ARG A 627 13.57 34.32 -46.32
N GLU A 628 12.24 34.16 -46.26
CA GLU A 628 11.34 33.82 -47.40
C GLU A 628 11.54 32.39 -47.97
N THR A 629 10.50 31.64 -48.36
CA THR A 629 9.29 32.02 -49.09
C THR A 629 8.04 31.19 -48.72
N THR A 630 6.88 31.72 -49.09
CA THR A 630 5.54 31.13 -49.04
C THR A 630 5.25 30.14 -50.18
N SER A 631 4.45 29.11 -49.94
CA SER A 631 3.42 28.67 -50.90
C SER A 631 2.29 27.85 -50.26
N ASP A 632 1.05 28.27 -50.50
CA ASP A 632 -0.16 27.50 -50.23
C ASP A 632 -0.33 26.35 -51.23
N ILE A 633 -0.89 25.21 -50.79
CA ILE A 633 -1.74 24.36 -51.65
C ILE A 633 -2.95 23.89 -50.83
N SER A 634 -4.14 24.03 -51.43
CA SER A 634 -5.45 23.79 -50.83
C SER A 634 -6.00 22.37 -51.05
N VAL A 635 -6.75 21.92 -50.05
CA VAL A 635 -8.03 21.18 -50.10
C VAL A 635 -8.49 20.62 -51.46
N THR A 636 -8.71 19.30 -51.55
CA THR A 636 -10.02 18.62 -51.79
C THR A 636 -9.82 17.12 -52.08
N GLY A 637 -10.81 16.30 -51.70
CA GLY A 637 -10.81 14.84 -51.83
C GLY A 637 -11.74 14.21 -50.79
#